data_AF-A0A5C3N7R6-F1
#
_entry.id   AF-A0A5C3N7R6-F1
#
_cell.length_a   1.000
_cell.length_b   1.000
_cell.length_c   1.000
_cell.angle_alpha   90.00
_cell.angle_beta   90.00
_cell.angle_gamma   90.00
#
_symmetry.space_group_name_H-M   'P 1'
#
loop_
_entity.id
_entity.type
_entity.pdbx_description
1 polymer ?
#
loop_
_entity_poly.entity_id
_entity_poly.type
_entity_poly.pdbx_seq_one_letter_code
_entity_poly.pdbx_strand_id
1 'polypeptide(L)'
;MSTAVHNPVAVAEHEKPAVLIEQKALQSGLQDEVQTLQPLDTSDIPPPPPGIPKTPYSPAHALDDIPGVRYALDLFLASYMVESEKYCDDCDPNKERLYFTTGYGLIQCVKGLMSFENEDILTALGHAKHGNTIASHHRKKSASMATRLAGLVVSSLHTSGVGYYKSMTPVERHAELVYAESLFEKSILGIVYSGDWLAFIKEALNMRTTINIYRQLGKYLEAVDAAAGGYDASIDADFRSGVYLGVGMSHLVLSMMPERLQTIVELFGYKGDRQVGLNYLMRSGGWSTESAEPNVPQETEGVRRSICDAALLIFHLVLSSFTFDGVNIEMAQKILDYSLRRYPNGILFLFGAGRLNLCRSRPREAIKYYKQAMRAQSQYANLHQVSWWEMAVANLCLWDVETSLECWRTMLKESTWSKACYAYGVAVCLLQLGGEDNEKEAAALLEKVPTLRQRIAGKSIPLEKFAERKARKYKSQSRLLLPALEFAYVFLCIAHAPREVLVTKMVPMVQESLEMLKTHEKDPKAYGPGYWDDLCLARFLEGVCWRYVAHPDPDAIVEDVEGEMGLMQEEAEKRAKEAFAAVFEHGPKIELDHYLVFYSHYEFGRLLFCAGDKAGAKHQFELVLSGKPLEVNAAGKKGKYSLESNLHVRASAALDALDKRQKL
;
A
#
# COMPACT_ATOMS: atom_id res chain seq x y z
N MET A 1 -44.57 -34.24 -9.96
CA MET A 1 -44.45 -33.25 -11.04
C MET A 1 -43.43 -32.22 -10.61
N SER A 2 -42.26 -32.26 -11.24
CA SER A 2 -41.04 -31.50 -10.91
C SER A 2 -41.18 -30.05 -11.36
N THR A 3 -40.81 -29.10 -10.51
CA THR A 3 -40.58 -27.70 -10.88
C THR A 3 -39.10 -27.39 -10.63
N ALA A 4 -38.37 -27.24 -11.73
CA ALA A 4 -36.93 -26.99 -11.74
C ALA A 4 -36.63 -25.52 -11.37
N VAL A 5 -35.69 -25.37 -10.46
CA VAL A 5 -35.06 -24.11 -10.05
C VAL A 5 -34.07 -23.69 -11.14
N HIS A 6 -34.26 -22.51 -11.72
CA HIS A 6 -33.30 -21.93 -12.66
C HIS A 6 -32.05 -21.39 -11.94
N ASN A 7 -30.91 -21.78 -12.50
CA ASN A 7 -29.53 -21.49 -12.10
C ASN A 7 -29.17 -20.02 -12.41
N PRO A 8 -28.72 -19.18 -11.47
CA PRO A 8 -28.28 -17.81 -11.76
C PRO A 8 -26.78 -17.79 -12.07
N VAL A 9 -26.40 -18.33 -13.23
CA VAL A 9 -25.07 -18.18 -13.85
C VAL A 9 -25.29 -17.68 -15.27
N ALA A 10 -25.66 -16.41 -15.43
CA ALA A 10 -25.77 -15.78 -16.76
C ALA A 10 -25.92 -14.25 -16.71
N VAL A 11 -25.12 -13.52 -15.91
CA VAL A 11 -25.00 -12.05 -16.10
C VAL A 11 -23.61 -11.57 -15.64
N ALA A 12 -22.56 -11.86 -16.40
CA ALA A 12 -21.27 -11.18 -16.31
C ALA A 12 -20.43 -11.38 -17.59
N GLU A 13 -21.03 -11.20 -18.77
CA GLU A 13 -20.29 -11.11 -20.02
C GLU A 13 -20.61 -9.78 -20.68
N HIS A 14 -19.89 -8.72 -20.32
CA HIS A 14 -19.75 -7.51 -21.16
C HIS A 14 -18.50 -6.72 -20.74
N GLU A 15 -17.34 -7.38 -20.71
CA GLU A 15 -16.09 -6.70 -21.08
C GLU A 15 -15.87 -6.88 -22.58
N LYS A 16 -15.52 -5.79 -23.27
CA LYS A 16 -15.36 -5.81 -24.74
C LYS A 16 -14.20 -6.74 -25.11
N PRO A 17 -14.41 -7.78 -25.95
CA PRO A 17 -13.36 -8.70 -26.39
C PRO A 17 -12.13 -8.01 -27.01
N ALA A 18 -12.32 -6.81 -27.56
CA ALA A 18 -11.26 -6.03 -28.19
C ALA A 18 -10.12 -5.64 -27.23
N VAL A 19 -10.41 -5.33 -25.96
CA VAL A 19 -9.36 -4.85 -25.02
C VAL A 19 -8.45 -5.99 -24.58
N LEU A 20 -9.01 -7.17 -24.34
CA LEU A 20 -8.24 -8.36 -23.96
C LEU A 20 -7.37 -8.86 -25.13
N ILE A 21 -7.87 -8.74 -26.36
CA ILE A 21 -7.14 -9.10 -27.59
C ILE A 21 -5.97 -8.12 -27.84
N GLU A 22 -6.20 -6.82 -27.64
CA GLU A 22 -5.17 -5.78 -27.82
C GLU A 22 -4.04 -5.90 -26.78
N GLN A 23 -4.37 -6.28 -25.54
CA GLN A 23 -3.38 -6.57 -24.49
C GLN A 23 -2.50 -7.78 -24.82
N LYS A 24 -3.08 -8.88 -25.33
CA LYS A 24 -2.32 -10.08 -25.75
C LYS A 24 -1.42 -9.81 -26.96
N ALA A 25 -1.85 -8.96 -27.90
CA ALA A 25 -1.05 -8.58 -29.07
C ALA A 25 0.18 -7.71 -28.72
N LEU A 26 0.09 -6.88 -27.67
CA LEU A 26 1.24 -6.12 -27.17
C LEU A 26 2.32 -7.04 -26.56
N GLN A 27 1.90 -8.12 -25.90
CA GLN A 27 2.79 -9.08 -25.25
C GLN A 27 3.60 -9.91 -26.26
N SER A 28 3.06 -10.18 -27.45
CA SER A 28 3.77 -10.94 -28.49
C SER A 28 4.89 -10.17 -29.19
N GLY A 29 4.93 -8.83 -29.07
CA GLY A 29 5.92 -7.97 -29.74
C GLY A 29 7.21 -7.69 -28.96
N LEU A 30 7.34 -8.17 -27.72
CA LEU A 30 8.45 -7.88 -26.80
C LEU A 30 9.29 -9.13 -26.49
N GLN A 31 9.77 -9.82 -27.52
CA GLN A 31 10.65 -10.99 -27.37
C GLN A 31 12.12 -10.59 -27.56
N ASP A 32 12.87 -10.49 -26.46
CA ASP A 32 14.26 -10.93 -26.33
C ASP A 32 14.66 -11.00 -24.83
N GLU A 33 15.81 -11.63 -24.57
CA GLU A 33 16.38 -12.24 -23.36
C GLU A 33 15.91 -11.75 -21.97
N VAL A 34 15.45 -12.71 -21.15
CA VAL A 34 15.15 -12.52 -19.72
C VAL A 34 16.29 -13.11 -18.90
N GLN A 35 16.87 -12.32 -17.99
CA GLN A 35 17.80 -12.82 -16.97
C GLN A 35 17.07 -13.81 -16.04
N THR A 36 17.34 -15.10 -16.21
CA THR A 36 16.91 -16.14 -15.28
C THR A 36 17.80 -16.09 -14.04
N LEU A 37 17.30 -15.51 -12.95
CA LEU A 37 17.94 -15.63 -11.64
C LEU A 37 17.83 -17.09 -11.18
N GLN A 38 18.97 -17.71 -10.87
CA GLN A 38 18.97 -19.05 -10.29
C GLN A 38 18.30 -19.04 -8.91
N PRO A 39 17.38 -19.97 -8.62
CA PRO A 39 16.79 -20.13 -7.30
C PRO A 39 17.88 -20.34 -6.24
N LEU A 40 17.63 -19.89 -5.00
CA LEU A 40 18.47 -20.29 -3.88
C LEU A 40 18.35 -21.81 -3.68
N ASP A 41 19.48 -22.48 -3.41
CA ASP A 41 19.49 -23.87 -2.98
C ASP A 41 18.84 -23.94 -1.60
N THR A 42 17.56 -24.34 -1.56
CA THR A 42 16.72 -24.35 -0.35
C THR A 42 17.11 -25.54 0.53
N SER A 43 18.30 -25.46 1.12
CA SER A 43 18.81 -26.46 2.08
C SER A 43 18.09 -26.41 3.45
N ASP A 44 17.19 -25.45 3.66
CA ASP A 44 16.34 -25.40 4.84
C ASP A 44 15.18 -26.40 4.66
N ILE A 45 15.30 -27.57 5.29
CA ILE A 45 14.19 -28.51 5.40
C ILE A 45 13.17 -27.88 6.35
N PRO A 46 11.89 -27.68 5.94
CA PRO A 46 10.88 -27.15 6.84
C PRO A 46 10.76 -28.06 8.08
N PRO A 47 10.44 -27.50 9.26
CA PRO A 47 10.29 -28.30 10.47
C PRO A 47 9.26 -29.43 10.23
N PRO A 48 9.37 -30.57 10.92
CA PRO A 48 8.43 -31.67 10.72
C PRO A 48 7.00 -31.19 11.00
N PRO A 49 6.01 -31.55 10.15
CA PRO A 49 4.64 -31.12 10.35
C PRO A 49 4.09 -31.67 11.67
N PRO A 50 3.25 -30.91 12.39
CA PRO A 50 2.49 -31.48 13.48
C PRO A 50 1.54 -32.56 12.93
N GLY A 51 1.16 -33.52 13.77
CA GLY A 51 0.29 -34.62 13.37
C GLY A 51 -1.01 -34.12 12.72
N ILE A 52 -1.50 -34.87 11.72
CA ILE A 52 -2.76 -34.56 11.02
C ILE A 52 -3.89 -34.45 12.05
N PRO A 53 -4.79 -33.44 11.91
CA PRO A 53 -5.90 -33.27 12.83
C PRO A 53 -6.78 -34.52 12.97
N LYS A 54 -7.35 -34.71 14.18
CA LYS A 54 -8.22 -35.85 14.49
C LYS A 54 -9.40 -35.95 13.52
N THR A 55 -9.73 -37.16 13.10
CA THR A 55 -10.90 -37.50 12.26
C THR A 55 -11.81 -38.49 12.99
N PRO A 56 -13.16 -38.36 12.91
CA PRO A 56 -13.91 -37.32 12.20
C PRO A 56 -13.80 -35.93 12.87
N TYR A 57 -14.09 -34.86 12.12
CA TYR A 57 -14.10 -33.50 12.65
C TYR A 57 -15.17 -33.33 13.75
N SER A 58 -14.84 -32.63 14.82
CA SER A 58 -15.76 -32.28 15.90
C SER A 58 -15.74 -30.77 16.15
N PRO A 59 -16.86 -30.05 15.94
CA PRO A 59 -16.97 -28.63 16.21
C PRO A 59 -16.59 -28.23 17.65
N ALA A 60 -16.77 -29.12 18.62
CA ALA A 60 -16.42 -28.86 20.02
C ALA A 60 -14.89 -28.80 20.26
N HIS A 61 -14.10 -29.41 19.37
CA HIS A 61 -12.65 -29.45 19.42
C HIS A 61 -12.01 -28.66 18.27
N ALA A 62 -12.72 -27.68 17.70
CA ALA A 62 -12.25 -26.88 16.58
C ALA A 62 -10.93 -26.11 16.86
N LEU A 63 -10.59 -25.88 18.13
CA LEU A 63 -9.35 -25.22 18.52
C LEU A 63 -8.13 -26.16 18.51
N ASP A 64 -8.32 -27.48 18.50
CA ASP A 64 -7.23 -28.47 18.35
C ASP A 64 -6.51 -28.31 17.00
N ASP A 65 -7.12 -27.63 16.02
CA ASP A 65 -6.57 -27.39 14.69
C ASP A 65 -5.52 -26.25 14.65
N ILE A 66 -5.48 -25.38 15.66
CA ILE A 66 -4.63 -24.16 15.67
C ILE A 66 -3.14 -24.47 15.47
N PRO A 67 -2.53 -25.48 16.14
CA PRO A 67 -1.13 -25.82 15.92
C PRO A 67 -0.81 -26.17 14.45
N GLY A 68 -1.72 -26.85 13.76
CA GLY A 68 -1.57 -27.15 12.33
C GLY A 68 -1.66 -25.89 11.47
N VAL A 69 -2.60 -24.98 11.77
CA VAL A 69 -2.69 -23.70 11.06
C VAL A 69 -1.47 -22.81 11.32
N ARG A 70 -0.90 -22.85 12.53
CA ARG A 70 0.37 -22.15 12.84
C ARG A 70 1.50 -22.68 11.99
N TYR A 71 1.62 -24.00 11.85
CA TYR A 71 2.61 -24.62 10.96
C TYR A 71 2.42 -24.21 9.50
N ALA A 72 1.18 -24.19 9.01
CA ALA A 72 0.89 -23.70 7.65
C ALA A 72 1.31 -22.24 7.48
N LEU A 73 1.00 -21.37 8.45
CA LEU A 73 1.42 -19.97 8.43
C LEU A 73 2.95 -19.83 8.45
N ASP A 74 3.66 -20.61 9.26
CA ASP A 74 5.13 -20.60 9.31
C ASP A 74 5.73 -21.02 7.95
N LEU A 75 5.17 -22.04 7.29
CA LEU A 75 5.57 -22.40 5.92
C LEU A 75 5.36 -21.24 4.95
N PHE A 76 4.19 -20.62 4.97
CA PHE A 76 3.87 -19.49 4.11
C PHE A 76 4.83 -18.31 4.32
N LEU A 77 5.12 -17.95 5.58
CA LEU A 77 6.02 -16.87 5.95
C LEU A 77 7.49 -17.16 5.59
N ALA A 78 7.88 -18.43 5.59
CA ALA A 78 9.19 -18.91 5.15
C ALA A 78 9.30 -19.06 3.61
N SER A 79 8.28 -18.65 2.86
CA SER A 79 8.17 -18.78 1.40
C SER A 79 7.92 -20.21 0.87
N TYR A 80 7.59 -21.18 1.72
CA TYR A 80 7.09 -22.52 1.32
C TYR A 80 5.56 -22.47 1.10
N MET A 81 5.13 -21.59 0.20
CA MET A 81 3.71 -21.25 0.05
C MET A 81 2.90 -22.40 -0.58
N VAL A 82 3.48 -23.16 -1.52
CA VAL A 82 2.79 -24.33 -2.11
C VAL A 82 2.64 -25.44 -1.07
N GLU A 83 3.66 -25.67 -0.26
CA GLU A 83 3.66 -26.64 0.84
C GLU A 83 2.65 -26.23 1.92
N SER A 84 2.54 -24.94 2.22
CA SER A 84 1.52 -24.40 3.11
C SER A 84 0.11 -24.70 2.61
N GLU A 85 -0.17 -24.47 1.33
CA GLU A 85 -1.48 -24.76 0.73
C GLU A 85 -1.79 -26.25 0.76
N LYS A 86 -0.83 -27.06 0.31
CA LYS A 86 -0.95 -28.52 0.30
C LYS A 86 -1.22 -29.05 1.71
N TYR A 87 -0.51 -28.55 2.71
CA TYR A 87 -0.71 -28.97 4.09
C TYR A 87 -2.12 -28.65 4.60
N CYS A 88 -2.63 -27.44 4.29
CA CYS A 88 -4.01 -27.07 4.60
C CYS A 88 -5.03 -27.99 3.89
N ASP A 89 -4.78 -28.33 2.62
CA ASP A 89 -5.64 -29.23 1.86
C ASP A 89 -5.64 -30.66 2.40
N ASP A 90 -4.47 -31.19 2.77
CA ASP A 90 -4.33 -32.52 3.35
C ASP A 90 -4.99 -32.61 4.75
N CYS A 91 -4.97 -31.53 5.54
CA CYS A 91 -5.59 -31.48 6.87
C CYS A 91 -7.10 -31.25 6.86
N ASP A 92 -7.62 -30.54 5.84
CA ASP A 92 -9.04 -30.19 5.70
C ASP A 92 -9.53 -30.42 4.25
N PRO A 93 -9.56 -31.68 3.76
CA PRO A 93 -9.93 -31.97 2.38
C PRO A 93 -11.39 -31.59 2.08
N ASN A 94 -12.27 -31.67 3.08
CA ASN A 94 -13.68 -31.33 2.96
C ASN A 94 -13.97 -29.84 3.22
N LYS A 95 -12.95 -29.04 3.60
CA LYS A 95 -13.08 -27.62 3.95
C LYS A 95 -14.15 -27.39 5.02
N GLU A 96 -14.19 -28.24 6.05
CA GLU A 96 -15.21 -28.20 7.11
C GLU A 96 -14.67 -27.70 8.45
N ARG A 97 -13.34 -27.57 8.57
CA ARG A 97 -12.67 -27.17 9.81
C ARG A 97 -12.59 -25.65 9.94
N LEU A 98 -13.00 -25.14 11.10
CA LEU A 98 -13.08 -23.70 11.37
C LEU A 98 -11.79 -22.94 11.03
N TYR A 99 -10.66 -23.43 11.55
CA TYR A 99 -9.38 -22.75 11.48
C TYR A 99 -8.66 -22.96 10.14
N PHE A 100 -8.64 -24.21 9.63
CA PHE A 100 -8.02 -24.49 8.33
C PHE A 100 -8.75 -23.81 7.18
N THR A 101 -10.09 -23.79 7.19
CA THR A 101 -10.85 -23.09 6.14
C THR A 101 -10.55 -21.59 6.15
N THR A 102 -10.43 -20.97 7.33
CA THR A 102 -10.07 -19.54 7.45
C THR A 102 -8.63 -19.28 7.00
N GLY A 103 -7.66 -20.08 7.47
CA GLY A 103 -6.26 -19.93 7.09
C GLY A 103 -6.02 -20.14 5.60
N TYR A 104 -6.64 -21.14 5.00
CA TYR A 104 -6.60 -21.36 3.55
C TYR A 104 -7.27 -20.22 2.78
N GLY A 105 -8.42 -19.74 3.26
CA GLY A 105 -9.10 -18.57 2.70
C GLY A 105 -8.22 -17.33 2.66
N LEU A 106 -7.45 -17.08 3.73
CA LEU A 106 -6.47 -15.99 3.79
C LEU A 106 -5.36 -16.14 2.75
N ILE A 107 -4.78 -17.35 2.59
CA ILE A 107 -3.75 -17.62 1.57
C ILE A 107 -4.31 -17.33 0.17
N GLN A 108 -5.51 -17.83 -0.13
CA GLN A 108 -6.17 -17.57 -1.41
C GLN A 108 -6.50 -16.07 -1.59
N CYS A 109 -6.88 -15.37 -0.51
CA CYS A 109 -7.10 -13.93 -0.53
C CYS A 109 -5.84 -13.16 -0.94
N VAL A 110 -4.69 -13.49 -0.36
CA VAL A 110 -3.39 -12.90 -0.75
C VAL A 110 -3.11 -13.19 -2.23
N LYS A 111 -3.27 -14.44 -2.69
CA LYS A 111 -3.05 -14.81 -4.10
C LYS A 111 -3.92 -14.01 -5.07
N GLY A 112 -5.23 -13.97 -4.83
CA GLY A 112 -6.18 -13.26 -5.69
C GLY A 112 -5.91 -11.77 -5.75
N LEU A 113 -5.55 -11.15 -4.62
CA LEU A 113 -5.19 -9.72 -4.60
C LEU A 113 -3.87 -9.42 -5.30
N MET A 114 -2.93 -10.35 -5.28
CA MET A 114 -1.62 -10.19 -5.92
C MET A 114 -1.64 -10.43 -7.43
N SER A 115 -2.43 -11.39 -7.93
CA SER A 115 -2.54 -11.62 -9.37
C SER A 115 -3.46 -10.62 -10.05
N PHE A 116 -4.52 -10.20 -9.34
CA PHE A 116 -5.61 -9.39 -9.86
C PHE A 116 -6.26 -9.95 -11.13
N GLU A 117 -6.13 -11.25 -11.32
CA GLU A 117 -6.89 -11.95 -12.34
C GLU A 117 -8.29 -12.20 -11.81
N ASN A 118 -9.29 -11.92 -12.65
CA ASN A 118 -10.70 -12.06 -12.26
C ASN A 118 -11.01 -13.48 -11.74
N GLU A 119 -10.40 -14.51 -12.31
CA GLU A 119 -10.58 -15.91 -11.90
C GLU A 119 -10.01 -16.19 -10.51
N ASP A 120 -8.80 -15.69 -10.22
CA ASP A 120 -8.17 -15.85 -8.90
C ASP A 120 -8.92 -15.07 -7.82
N ILE A 121 -9.32 -13.82 -8.10
CA ILE A 121 -10.11 -13.00 -7.17
C ILE A 121 -11.46 -13.69 -6.88
N LEU A 122 -12.12 -14.24 -7.89
CA LEU A 122 -13.39 -14.97 -7.73
C LEU A 122 -13.21 -16.24 -6.90
N THR A 123 -12.15 -17.00 -7.16
CA THR A 123 -11.81 -18.21 -6.40
C THR A 123 -11.58 -17.88 -4.93
N ALA A 124 -10.73 -16.89 -4.66
CA ALA A 124 -10.49 -16.37 -3.31
C ALA A 124 -11.77 -15.89 -2.63
N LEU A 125 -12.64 -15.17 -3.36
CA LEU A 125 -13.93 -14.70 -2.85
C LEU A 125 -14.86 -15.87 -2.49
N GLY A 126 -14.81 -16.95 -3.26
CA GLY A 126 -15.49 -18.21 -2.95
C GLY A 126 -15.03 -18.81 -1.62
N HIS A 127 -13.72 -18.93 -1.42
CA HIS A 127 -13.13 -19.42 -0.18
C HIS A 127 -13.49 -18.53 1.03
N ALA A 128 -13.41 -17.21 0.89
CA ALA A 128 -13.78 -16.28 1.96
C ALA A 128 -15.27 -16.40 2.35
N LYS A 129 -16.17 -16.56 1.38
CA LYS A 129 -17.61 -16.82 1.64
C LYS A 129 -17.83 -18.15 2.35
N HIS A 130 -17.10 -19.18 1.95
CA HIS A 130 -17.16 -20.50 2.56
C HIS A 130 -16.68 -20.47 4.01
N GLY A 131 -15.51 -19.88 4.28
CA GLY A 131 -15.01 -19.65 5.64
C GLY A 131 -15.99 -18.89 6.51
N ASN A 132 -16.65 -17.86 5.96
CA ASN A 132 -17.70 -17.13 6.67
C ASN A 132 -18.90 -18.01 7.04
N THR A 133 -19.25 -18.99 6.20
CA THR A 133 -20.33 -19.95 6.43
C THR A 133 -19.94 -20.95 7.51
N ILE A 134 -18.75 -21.56 7.43
CA ILE A 134 -18.22 -22.46 8.44
C ILE A 134 -18.12 -21.76 9.80
N ALA A 135 -17.58 -20.55 9.85
CA ALA A 135 -17.53 -19.75 11.08
C ALA A 135 -18.92 -19.50 11.65
N SER A 136 -19.91 -19.16 10.80
CA SER A 136 -21.29 -18.96 11.24
C SER A 136 -21.93 -20.19 11.88
N HIS A 137 -21.54 -21.40 11.50
CA HIS A 137 -22.03 -22.63 12.13
C HIS A 137 -21.47 -22.86 13.54
N HIS A 138 -20.30 -22.29 13.84
CA HIS A 138 -19.63 -22.41 15.15
C HIS A 138 -19.96 -21.24 16.10
N ARG A 139 -20.58 -20.17 15.59
CA ARG A 139 -21.01 -19.03 16.41
C ARG A 139 -22.15 -19.41 17.35
N LYS A 140 -22.21 -18.72 18.49
CA LYS A 140 -23.32 -18.83 19.42
C LYS A 140 -24.63 -18.54 18.70
N LYS A 141 -25.60 -19.47 18.82
CA LYS A 141 -26.87 -19.36 18.10
C LYS A 141 -27.57 -18.05 18.46
N SER A 142 -27.97 -17.32 17.43
CA SER A 142 -28.71 -16.07 17.58
C SER A 142 -29.95 -16.26 18.43
N ALA A 143 -30.07 -15.47 19.49
CA ALA A 143 -31.29 -15.44 20.29
C ALA A 143 -32.48 -14.98 19.42
N SER A 144 -33.68 -15.49 19.74
CA SER A 144 -34.91 -15.14 19.02
C SER A 144 -35.16 -13.64 19.01
N MET A 145 -35.94 -13.14 18.05
CA MET A 145 -36.29 -11.71 17.98
C MET A 145 -36.95 -11.21 19.27
N ALA A 146 -37.78 -12.05 19.91
CA ALA A 146 -38.38 -11.76 21.21
C ALA A 146 -37.33 -11.62 22.31
N THR A 147 -36.32 -12.49 22.34
CA THR A 147 -35.21 -12.43 23.31
C THR A 147 -34.35 -11.18 23.10
N ARG A 148 -34.11 -10.77 21.85
CA ARG A 148 -33.38 -9.54 21.54
C ARG A 148 -34.11 -8.29 22.02
N LEU A 149 -35.43 -8.24 21.85
CA LEU A 149 -36.26 -7.13 22.36
C LEU A 149 -36.32 -7.13 23.89
N ALA A 150 -36.47 -8.30 24.53
CA ALA A 150 -36.43 -8.43 25.98
C ALA A 150 -35.06 -8.01 26.56
N GLY A 151 -33.98 -8.29 25.83
CA GLY A 151 -32.62 -7.86 26.17
C GLY A 151 -32.39 -6.35 26.15
N LEU A 152 -33.32 -5.52 25.64
CA LEU A 152 -33.24 -4.06 25.79
C LEU A 152 -33.67 -3.58 27.19
N VAL A 153 -34.43 -4.40 27.92
CA VAL A 153 -35.01 -4.06 29.23
C VAL A 153 -34.39 -4.91 30.35
N VAL A 154 -33.97 -6.14 30.03
CA VAL A 154 -33.42 -7.10 31.00
C VAL A 154 -31.94 -7.33 30.71
N SER A 155 -31.07 -6.84 31.60
CA SER A 155 -29.62 -6.88 31.44
C SER A 155 -29.05 -8.30 31.27
N SER A 156 -29.65 -9.31 31.91
CA SER A 156 -29.26 -10.72 31.80
C SER A 156 -29.61 -11.36 30.45
N LEU A 157 -30.45 -10.73 29.64
CA LEU A 157 -30.84 -11.18 28.29
C LEU A 157 -30.13 -10.39 27.18
N HIS A 158 -29.13 -9.57 27.53
CA HIS A 158 -28.35 -8.83 26.53
C HIS A 158 -27.68 -9.79 25.54
N THR A 159 -27.98 -9.60 24.25
CA THR A 159 -27.38 -10.35 23.15
C THR A 159 -26.18 -9.63 22.54
N SER A 160 -25.56 -8.72 23.29
CA SER A 160 -24.39 -7.92 22.91
C SER A 160 -23.65 -7.41 24.16
N GLY A 161 -22.42 -6.92 24.00
CA GLY A 161 -21.62 -6.39 25.11
C GLY A 161 -20.89 -7.45 25.93
N VAL A 162 -20.11 -7.01 26.92
CA VAL A 162 -19.17 -7.84 27.69
C VAL A 162 -19.81 -9.10 28.29
N GLY A 163 -21.01 -8.98 28.86
CA GLY A 163 -21.73 -10.12 29.47
C GLY A 163 -22.08 -11.21 28.46
N TYR A 164 -22.42 -10.84 27.22
CA TYR A 164 -22.71 -11.79 26.15
C TYR A 164 -21.47 -12.61 25.78
N TYR A 165 -20.31 -11.97 25.62
CA TYR A 165 -19.06 -12.67 25.31
C TYR A 165 -18.51 -13.48 26.50
N LYS A 166 -18.73 -13.03 27.75
CA LYS A 166 -18.44 -13.84 28.95
C LYS A 166 -19.24 -15.14 29.00
N SER A 167 -20.43 -15.16 28.40
CA SER A 167 -21.31 -16.34 28.36
C SER A 167 -20.99 -17.32 27.21
N MET A 168 -19.98 -17.03 26.39
CA MET A 168 -19.57 -17.87 25.26
C MET A 168 -18.51 -18.88 25.68
N THR A 169 -18.54 -20.06 25.05
CA THR A 169 -17.40 -20.99 25.10
C THR A 169 -16.17 -20.39 24.39
N PRO A 170 -14.96 -20.92 24.62
CA PRO A 170 -13.79 -20.53 23.82
C PRO A 170 -14.03 -20.68 22.32
N VAL A 171 -14.54 -21.83 21.86
CA VAL A 171 -14.85 -22.09 20.44
C VAL A 171 -15.80 -21.01 19.87
N GLU A 172 -16.86 -20.65 20.59
CA GLU A 172 -17.81 -19.62 20.12
C GLU A 172 -17.15 -18.23 20.01
N ARG A 173 -16.23 -17.88 20.91
CA ARG A 173 -15.47 -16.61 20.84
C ARG A 173 -14.52 -16.60 19.66
N HIS A 174 -13.79 -17.69 19.42
CA HIS A 174 -12.95 -17.83 18.23
C HIS A 174 -13.78 -17.81 16.95
N ALA A 175 -14.99 -18.39 16.95
CA ALA A 175 -15.89 -18.36 15.80
C ALA A 175 -16.35 -16.93 15.46
N GLU A 176 -16.62 -16.07 16.45
CA GLU A 176 -16.88 -14.64 16.21
C GLU A 176 -15.66 -13.94 15.59
N LEU A 177 -14.47 -14.25 16.09
CA LEU A 177 -13.20 -13.69 15.59
C LEU A 177 -12.96 -14.06 14.12
N VAL A 178 -12.93 -15.36 13.79
CA VAL A 178 -12.65 -15.82 12.42
C VAL A 178 -13.79 -15.48 11.45
N TYR A 179 -15.03 -15.36 11.94
CA TYR A 179 -16.11 -14.81 11.13
C TYR A 179 -15.84 -13.36 10.71
N ALA A 180 -15.32 -12.52 11.61
CA ALA A 180 -14.97 -11.14 11.28
C ALA A 180 -13.80 -11.09 10.27
N GLU A 181 -12.83 -11.99 10.38
CA GLU A 181 -11.69 -12.14 9.47
C GLU A 181 -12.13 -12.53 8.06
N SER A 182 -12.85 -13.65 7.91
CA SER A 182 -13.32 -14.06 6.57
C SER A 182 -14.33 -13.06 5.99
N LEU A 183 -15.09 -12.34 6.83
CA LEU A 183 -15.99 -11.28 6.34
C LEU A 183 -15.17 -10.10 5.80
N PHE A 184 -14.04 -9.80 6.45
CA PHE A 184 -13.12 -8.77 6.01
C PHE A 184 -12.50 -9.11 4.65
N GLU A 185 -11.91 -10.30 4.53
CA GLU A 185 -11.36 -10.83 3.28
C GLU A 185 -12.39 -10.80 2.15
N LYS A 186 -13.58 -11.32 2.42
CA LYS A 186 -14.71 -11.35 1.45
C LYS A 186 -15.04 -9.95 0.96
N SER A 187 -15.07 -8.97 1.84
CA SER A 187 -15.42 -7.60 1.47
C SER A 187 -14.33 -6.88 0.70
N ILE A 188 -13.05 -7.10 1.03
CA ILE A 188 -11.94 -6.56 0.22
C ILE A 188 -11.99 -7.16 -1.18
N LEU A 189 -12.04 -8.49 -1.29
CA LEU A 189 -12.14 -9.19 -2.58
C LEU A 189 -13.40 -8.77 -3.33
N GLY A 190 -14.52 -8.61 -2.63
CA GLY A 190 -15.78 -8.13 -3.19
C GLY A 190 -15.67 -6.71 -3.76
N ILE A 191 -15.01 -5.78 -3.06
CA ILE A 191 -14.79 -4.40 -3.52
C ILE A 191 -13.89 -4.40 -4.76
N VAL A 192 -12.80 -5.16 -4.72
CA VAL A 192 -11.83 -5.28 -5.82
C VAL A 192 -12.48 -5.87 -7.06
N TYR A 193 -13.23 -6.96 -6.90
CA TYR A 193 -13.97 -7.60 -7.98
C TYR A 193 -15.14 -6.75 -8.49
N SER A 194 -15.80 -6.01 -7.60
CA SER A 194 -16.98 -5.25 -7.97
C SER A 194 -16.65 -4.07 -8.88
N GLY A 195 -17.16 -4.11 -10.11
CA GLY A 195 -17.20 -2.97 -11.01
C GLY A 195 -18.33 -1.97 -10.72
N ASP A 196 -19.22 -2.28 -9.76
CA ASP A 196 -20.49 -1.58 -9.53
C ASP A 196 -20.59 -0.91 -8.13
N TRP A 197 -21.20 0.27 -8.10
CA TRP A 197 -21.37 1.11 -6.91
C TRP A 197 -22.32 0.49 -5.87
N LEU A 198 -23.35 -0.27 -6.28
CA LEU A 198 -24.26 -0.90 -5.31
C LEU A 198 -23.58 -2.04 -4.55
N ALA A 199 -22.75 -2.83 -5.23
CA ALA A 199 -21.93 -3.86 -4.60
C ALA A 199 -20.95 -3.26 -3.58
N PHE A 200 -20.34 -2.10 -3.88
CA PHE A 200 -19.51 -1.36 -2.94
C PHE A 200 -20.25 -0.98 -1.64
N ILE A 201 -21.50 -0.51 -1.72
CA ILE A 201 -22.32 -0.19 -0.53
C ILE A 201 -22.54 -1.43 0.34
N LYS A 202 -22.86 -2.56 -0.29
CA LYS A 202 -23.06 -3.84 0.43
C LYS A 202 -21.79 -4.25 1.17
N GLU A 203 -20.62 -4.14 0.53
CA GLU A 203 -19.36 -4.47 1.18
C GLU A 203 -18.97 -3.47 2.28
N ALA A 204 -19.33 -2.19 2.15
CA ALA A 204 -19.19 -1.22 3.25
C ALA A 204 -20.05 -1.58 4.49
N LEU A 205 -21.25 -2.14 4.31
CA LEU A 205 -22.07 -2.63 5.43
C LEU A 205 -21.45 -3.87 6.10
N ASN A 206 -20.80 -4.74 5.33
CA ASN A 206 -20.05 -5.87 5.86
C ASN A 206 -18.83 -5.39 6.66
N MET A 207 -18.07 -4.41 6.16
CA MET A 207 -16.99 -3.75 6.92
C MET A 207 -17.46 -3.18 8.25
N ARG A 208 -18.63 -2.53 8.26
CA ARG A 208 -19.25 -2.05 9.51
C ARG A 208 -19.50 -3.18 10.49
N THR A 209 -19.95 -4.33 10.00
CA THR A 209 -20.21 -5.52 10.82
C THR A 209 -18.91 -6.08 11.41
N THR A 210 -17.87 -6.21 10.59
CA THR A 210 -16.51 -6.61 11.02
C THR A 210 -15.99 -5.70 12.14
N ILE A 211 -16.00 -4.38 11.93
CA ILE A 211 -15.50 -3.40 12.92
C ILE A 211 -16.27 -3.52 14.25
N ASN A 212 -17.59 -3.74 14.18
CA ASN A 212 -18.39 -3.92 15.39
C ASN A 212 -18.01 -5.18 16.16
N ILE A 213 -17.81 -6.31 15.49
CA ILE A 213 -17.42 -7.56 16.15
C ILE A 213 -16.08 -7.35 16.87
N TYR A 214 -15.06 -6.81 16.19
CA TYR A 214 -13.76 -6.54 16.81
C TYR A 214 -13.85 -5.59 18.00
N ARG A 215 -14.62 -4.49 17.89
CA ARG A 215 -14.82 -3.56 19.01
C ARG A 215 -15.45 -4.24 20.22
N GLN A 216 -16.40 -5.15 20.01
CA GLN A 216 -17.04 -5.86 21.13
C GLN A 216 -16.11 -6.92 21.74
N LEU A 217 -15.34 -7.65 20.92
CA LEU A 217 -14.31 -8.57 21.39
C LEU A 217 -13.22 -7.83 22.17
N GLY A 218 -12.79 -6.65 21.70
CA GLY A 218 -11.84 -5.77 22.39
C GLY A 218 -12.36 -5.31 23.76
N LYS A 219 -13.59 -4.80 23.82
CA LYS A 219 -14.24 -4.43 25.10
C LYS A 219 -14.36 -5.61 26.05
N TYR A 220 -14.66 -6.80 25.54
CA TYR A 220 -14.68 -8.01 26.33
C TYR A 220 -13.29 -8.29 26.92
N LEU A 221 -12.24 -8.23 26.10
CA LEU A 221 -10.87 -8.50 26.52
C LEU A 221 -10.40 -7.49 27.58
N GLU A 222 -10.61 -6.20 27.35
CA GLU A 222 -10.29 -5.13 28.32
C GLU A 222 -11.01 -5.36 29.66
N ALA A 223 -12.27 -5.80 29.62
CA ALA A 223 -13.07 -6.01 30.83
C ALA A 223 -12.66 -7.26 31.63
N VAL A 224 -12.18 -8.32 30.99
CA VAL A 224 -11.64 -9.50 31.70
C VAL A 224 -10.25 -9.24 32.24
N ASP A 225 -9.40 -8.52 31.48
CA ASP A 225 -8.07 -8.12 31.93
C ASP A 225 -8.13 -7.19 33.14
N ALA A 226 -9.03 -6.19 33.11
CA ALA A 226 -9.25 -5.31 34.25
C ALA A 226 -9.73 -6.07 35.51
N ALA A 227 -10.59 -7.08 35.34
CA ALA A 227 -11.06 -7.92 36.45
C ALA A 227 -9.96 -8.84 37.02
N ALA A 228 -8.98 -9.22 36.19
CA ALA A 228 -7.82 -10.02 36.59
C ALA A 228 -6.63 -9.18 37.12
N GLY A 229 -6.77 -7.85 37.21
CA GLY A 229 -5.70 -6.95 37.67
C GLY A 229 -4.66 -6.59 36.60
N GLY A 230 -4.99 -6.76 35.31
CA GLY A 230 -4.21 -6.27 34.18
C GLY A 230 -4.06 -7.26 33.03
N TYR A 231 -4.03 -8.57 33.31
CA TYR A 231 -3.93 -9.63 32.30
C TYR A 231 -4.59 -10.92 32.78
N ASP A 232 -5.61 -11.38 32.08
CA ASP A 232 -6.29 -12.65 32.38
C ASP A 232 -5.64 -13.83 31.63
N ALA A 233 -4.80 -14.60 32.34
CA ALA A 233 -4.13 -15.77 31.77
C ALA A 233 -5.08 -16.90 31.33
N SER A 234 -6.37 -16.86 31.66
CA SER A 234 -7.36 -17.85 31.20
C SER A 234 -7.80 -17.66 29.74
N ILE A 235 -7.50 -16.51 29.15
CA ILE A 235 -7.77 -16.22 27.74
C ILE A 235 -6.51 -16.54 26.94
N ASP A 236 -6.62 -17.46 25.97
CA ASP A 236 -5.49 -17.92 25.18
C ASP A 236 -4.90 -16.85 24.24
N ALA A 237 -3.65 -17.03 23.87
CA ALA A 237 -2.89 -16.10 23.04
C ALA A 237 -3.42 -16.03 21.59
N ASP A 238 -3.99 -17.10 21.06
CA ASP A 238 -4.48 -17.16 19.68
C ASP A 238 -5.73 -16.31 19.47
N PHE A 239 -6.64 -16.31 20.45
CA PHE A 239 -7.77 -15.38 20.51
C PHE A 239 -7.28 -13.94 20.71
N ARG A 240 -6.42 -13.72 21.71
CA ARG A 240 -5.90 -12.38 22.06
C ARG A 240 -5.24 -11.70 20.85
N SER A 241 -4.34 -12.39 20.19
CA SER A 241 -3.63 -11.86 19.01
C SER A 241 -4.58 -11.48 17.88
N GLY A 242 -5.70 -12.18 17.70
CA GLY A 242 -6.70 -11.81 16.69
C GLY A 242 -7.60 -10.65 17.09
N VAL A 243 -7.96 -10.54 18.36
CA VAL A 243 -8.64 -9.34 18.87
C VAL A 243 -7.74 -8.13 18.71
N TYR A 244 -6.45 -8.25 19.04
CA TYR A 244 -5.45 -7.20 18.84
C TYR A 244 -5.32 -6.79 17.37
N LEU A 245 -5.20 -7.76 16.46
CA LEU A 245 -5.14 -7.51 15.02
C LEU A 245 -6.36 -6.71 14.56
N GLY A 246 -7.56 -7.20 14.84
CA GLY A 246 -8.78 -6.61 14.32
C GLY A 246 -9.13 -5.25 14.94
N VAL A 247 -8.93 -5.07 16.24
CA VAL A 247 -9.11 -3.76 16.90
C VAL A 247 -8.06 -2.78 16.38
N GLY A 248 -6.80 -3.21 16.33
CA GLY A 248 -5.67 -2.41 15.84
C GLY A 248 -5.91 -1.90 14.41
N MET A 249 -6.22 -2.82 13.49
CA MET A 249 -6.51 -2.50 12.10
C MET A 249 -7.76 -1.64 11.93
N SER A 250 -8.82 -1.87 12.71
CA SER A 250 -10.03 -1.04 12.66
C SER A 250 -9.71 0.42 13.02
N HIS A 251 -8.93 0.62 14.08
CA HIS A 251 -8.49 1.95 14.50
C HIS A 251 -7.59 2.63 13.46
N LEU A 252 -6.63 1.90 12.90
CA LEU A 252 -5.74 2.41 11.85
C LEU A 252 -6.51 2.82 10.60
N VAL A 253 -7.32 1.93 10.03
CA VAL A 253 -8.09 2.20 8.80
C VAL A 253 -9.00 3.42 8.98
N LEU A 254 -9.71 3.52 10.12
CA LEU A 254 -10.58 4.66 10.41
C LEU A 254 -9.78 5.97 10.55
N SER A 255 -8.60 5.92 11.20
CA SER A 255 -7.75 7.11 11.40
C SER A 255 -7.14 7.66 10.10
N MET A 256 -7.04 6.85 9.05
CA MET A 256 -6.46 7.24 7.75
C MET A 256 -7.51 7.67 6.73
N MET A 257 -8.81 7.64 7.08
CA MET A 257 -9.84 8.15 6.18
C MET A 257 -9.69 9.66 5.99
N PRO A 258 -10.07 10.22 4.83
CA PRO A 258 -10.21 11.67 4.68
C PRO A 258 -11.12 12.27 5.75
N GLU A 259 -10.80 13.45 6.29
CA GLU A 259 -11.50 14.11 7.41
C GLU A 259 -13.03 14.19 7.23
N ARG A 260 -13.49 14.48 6.01
CA ARG A 260 -14.93 14.51 5.68
C ARG A 260 -15.60 13.16 5.89
N LEU A 261 -14.92 12.06 5.55
CA LEU A 261 -15.43 10.71 5.78
C LEU A 261 -15.32 10.32 7.26
N GLN A 262 -14.26 10.72 7.96
CA GLN A 262 -14.13 10.50 9.40
C GLN A 262 -15.32 11.13 10.14
N THR A 263 -15.64 12.39 9.86
CA THR A 263 -16.76 13.10 10.49
C THR A 263 -18.09 12.36 10.30
N ILE A 264 -18.35 11.83 9.09
CA ILE A 264 -19.57 11.06 8.81
C ILE A 264 -19.59 9.75 9.61
N VAL A 265 -18.48 9.02 9.63
CA VAL A 265 -18.37 7.73 10.30
C VAL A 265 -18.43 7.87 11.83
N GLU A 266 -17.92 8.99 12.38
CA GLU A 266 -18.04 9.38 13.79
C GLU A 266 -19.48 9.66 14.21
N LEU A 267 -20.30 10.26 13.35
CA LEU A 267 -21.75 10.44 13.62
C LEU A 267 -22.47 9.10 13.81
N PHE A 268 -21.96 8.01 13.22
CA PHE A 268 -22.47 6.66 13.43
C PHE A 268 -21.80 5.92 14.62
N GLY A 269 -21.01 6.63 15.43
CA GLY A 269 -20.35 6.10 16.62
C GLY A 269 -19.02 5.39 16.37
N TYR A 270 -18.44 5.53 15.17
CA TYR A 270 -17.14 4.93 14.83
C TYR A 270 -16.06 6.00 14.78
N LYS A 271 -15.08 5.85 15.67
CA LYS A 271 -13.92 6.72 15.75
C LYS A 271 -12.67 5.85 15.66
N GLY A 272 -11.76 6.24 14.78
CA GLY A 272 -10.41 5.71 14.71
C GLY A 272 -9.48 6.52 15.58
N ASP A 273 -8.52 5.85 16.19
CA ASP A 273 -7.41 6.50 16.90
C ASP A 273 -6.15 5.75 16.51
N ARG A 274 -5.24 6.45 15.82
CA ARG A 274 -4.06 5.86 15.23
C ARG A 274 -3.14 5.24 16.28
N GLN A 275 -2.93 5.93 17.40
CA GLN A 275 -2.01 5.46 18.44
C GLN A 275 -2.59 4.28 19.20
N VAL A 276 -3.90 4.28 19.47
CA VAL A 276 -4.60 3.10 20.00
C VAL A 276 -4.43 1.91 19.03
N GLY A 277 -4.61 2.15 17.73
CA GLY A 277 -4.44 1.14 16.69
C GLY A 277 -3.05 0.50 16.70
N LEU A 278 -2.00 1.33 16.66
CA LEU A 278 -0.60 0.87 16.72
C LEU A 278 -0.29 0.14 18.01
N ASN A 279 -0.74 0.66 19.16
CA ASN A 279 -0.54 0.01 20.45
C ASN A 279 -1.19 -1.37 20.51
N TYR A 280 -2.39 -1.54 19.95
CA TYR A 280 -3.03 -2.86 19.88
C TYR A 280 -2.22 -3.85 19.05
N LEU A 281 -1.71 -3.45 17.88
CA LEU A 281 -0.86 -4.32 17.06
C LEU A 281 0.45 -4.68 17.78
N MET A 282 1.10 -3.70 18.40
CA MET A 282 2.35 -3.89 19.16
C MET A 282 2.17 -4.80 20.39
N ARG A 283 0.97 -4.92 20.98
CA ARG A 283 0.72 -5.82 22.12
C ARG A 283 0.85 -7.29 21.78
N SER A 284 0.54 -7.69 20.55
CA SER A 284 0.79 -9.07 20.09
C SER A 284 2.30 -9.37 20.15
N GLY A 285 3.07 -8.35 19.77
CA GLY A 285 4.50 -8.12 19.97
C GLY A 285 5.06 -8.32 21.36
N GLY A 286 4.41 -7.63 22.29
CA GLY A 286 5.15 -7.01 23.38
C GLY A 286 6.22 -6.03 22.87
N TRP A 287 6.00 -5.40 21.70
CA TRP A 287 6.95 -4.45 21.13
C TRP A 287 6.98 -3.15 21.93
N SER A 288 8.18 -2.61 22.15
CA SER A 288 8.38 -1.34 22.85
C SER A 288 9.58 -0.57 22.31
N THR A 289 9.68 0.70 22.64
CA THR A 289 10.85 1.51 22.32
C THR A 289 12.08 1.10 23.14
N GLU A 290 11.87 0.56 24.34
CA GLU A 290 12.92 0.25 25.33
C GLU A 290 13.72 -1.03 25.02
N SER A 291 13.12 -2.01 24.34
CA SER A 291 13.76 -3.27 23.98
C SER A 291 13.96 -3.39 22.46
N ALA A 292 15.07 -3.99 22.04
CA ALA A 292 15.29 -4.39 20.64
C ALA A 292 14.51 -5.67 20.28
N GLU A 293 14.23 -6.51 21.28
CA GLU A 293 13.53 -7.79 21.14
C GLU A 293 12.07 -7.69 21.61
N PRO A 294 11.16 -8.51 21.05
CA PRO A 294 9.78 -8.56 21.51
C PRO A 294 9.67 -9.19 22.91
N ASN A 295 8.80 -8.64 23.76
CA ASN A 295 8.59 -9.18 25.11
C ASN A 295 7.73 -10.46 25.13
N VAL A 296 7.00 -10.76 24.04
CA VAL A 296 6.26 -12.03 23.89
C VAL A 296 7.12 -13.00 23.09
N PRO A 297 7.62 -14.09 23.70
CA PRO A 297 8.47 -15.07 23.03
C PRO A 297 7.66 -16.02 22.15
N GLN A 298 8.32 -16.64 21.17
CA GLN A 298 7.72 -17.46 20.12
C GLN A 298 6.87 -18.62 20.67
N GLU A 299 7.26 -19.20 21.81
CA GLU A 299 6.59 -20.36 22.41
C GLU A 299 5.20 -20.01 22.96
N THR A 300 4.96 -18.73 23.25
CA THR A 300 3.72 -18.24 23.89
C THR A 300 2.95 -17.25 23.03
N GLU A 301 3.46 -16.94 21.83
CA GLU A 301 2.79 -16.03 20.92
C GLU A 301 1.48 -16.62 20.39
N GLY A 302 0.54 -15.75 20.02
CA GLY A 302 -0.65 -16.16 19.31
C GLY A 302 -0.43 -16.24 17.80
N VAL A 303 -1.19 -17.09 17.12
CA VAL A 303 -1.06 -17.37 15.68
C VAL A 303 -1.16 -16.13 14.77
N ARG A 304 -1.76 -15.01 15.24
CA ARG A 304 -1.88 -13.77 14.46
C ARG A 304 -0.78 -12.74 14.75
N ARG A 305 0.21 -13.09 15.55
CA ARG A 305 1.38 -12.24 15.85
C ARG A 305 2.07 -11.74 14.59
N SER A 306 2.50 -12.65 13.73
CA SER A 306 3.19 -12.31 12.49
C SER A 306 2.35 -11.43 11.55
N ILE A 307 1.02 -11.56 11.57
CA ILE A 307 0.11 -10.72 10.79
C ILE A 307 0.03 -9.30 11.40
N CYS A 308 0.06 -9.17 12.73
CA CYS A 308 0.19 -7.87 13.40
C CYS A 308 1.52 -7.19 13.05
N ASP A 309 2.61 -7.95 13.07
CA ASP A 309 3.94 -7.48 12.70
C ASP A 309 3.97 -7.03 11.23
N ALA A 310 3.40 -7.81 10.31
CA ALA A 310 3.27 -7.44 8.91
C ALA A 310 2.43 -6.16 8.72
N ALA A 311 1.34 -5.99 9.48
CA ALA A 311 0.54 -4.77 9.45
C ALA A 311 1.32 -3.54 9.93
N LEU A 312 2.13 -3.68 10.99
CA LEU A 312 3.05 -2.64 11.47
C LEU A 312 4.11 -2.30 10.42
N LEU A 313 4.69 -3.29 9.76
CA LEU A 313 5.66 -3.08 8.67
C LEU A 313 5.05 -2.32 7.49
N ILE A 314 3.85 -2.72 7.05
CA ILE A 314 3.13 -1.99 5.99
C ILE A 314 2.88 -0.55 6.42
N PHE A 315 2.42 -0.33 7.66
CA PHE A 315 2.15 1.01 8.15
C PHE A 315 3.41 1.89 8.20
N HIS A 316 4.51 1.37 8.77
CA HIS A 316 5.73 2.15 8.95
C HIS A 316 6.56 2.31 7.67
N LEU A 317 6.53 1.36 6.73
CA LEU A 317 7.43 1.35 5.55
C LEU A 317 6.75 1.68 4.21
N VAL A 318 5.44 1.48 4.11
CA VAL A 318 4.67 1.71 2.89
C VAL A 318 3.72 2.88 3.06
N LEU A 319 2.95 2.91 4.14
CA LEU A 319 1.98 3.98 4.39
C LEU A 319 2.63 5.28 4.88
N SER A 320 3.91 5.24 5.28
CA SER A 320 4.71 6.43 5.60
C SER A 320 4.85 7.41 4.45
N SER A 321 4.68 6.95 3.20
CA SER A 321 4.58 7.79 2.01
C SER A 321 3.32 8.69 1.97
N PHE A 322 2.31 8.38 2.77
CA PHE A 322 1.01 9.07 2.80
C PHE A 322 0.68 9.69 4.16
N THR A 323 1.28 9.20 5.24
CA THR A 323 1.05 9.70 6.60
C THR A 323 2.36 9.80 7.37
N PHE A 324 2.45 10.80 8.26
CA PHE A 324 3.63 10.99 9.12
C PHE A 324 3.33 10.66 10.58
N ASP A 325 2.11 10.89 11.04
CA ASP A 325 1.71 10.64 12.42
C ASP A 325 1.82 9.15 12.77
N GLY A 326 2.44 8.82 13.90
CA GLY A 326 2.65 7.44 14.34
C GLY A 326 3.69 6.61 13.58
N VAL A 327 4.25 7.09 12.46
CA VAL A 327 5.30 6.37 11.73
C VAL A 327 6.57 6.25 12.58
N ASN A 328 7.14 5.05 12.66
CA ASN A 328 8.36 4.73 13.41
C ASN A 328 9.20 3.72 12.62
N ILE A 329 10.21 4.22 11.91
CA ILE A 329 11.10 3.39 11.07
C ILE A 329 12.02 2.51 11.92
N GLU A 330 12.42 2.96 13.11
CA GLU A 330 13.19 2.14 14.05
C GLU A 330 12.40 0.93 14.55
N MET A 331 11.10 1.10 14.84
CA MET A 331 10.22 -0.01 15.20
C MET A 331 10.12 -1.03 14.05
N ALA A 332 10.00 -0.56 12.81
CA ALA A 332 10.00 -1.43 11.64
C ALA A 332 11.31 -2.23 11.51
N GLN A 333 12.45 -1.60 11.77
CA GLN A 333 13.75 -2.30 11.82
C GLN A 333 13.76 -3.42 12.87
N LYS A 334 13.32 -3.15 14.11
CA LYS A 334 13.29 -4.16 15.19
C LYS A 334 12.44 -5.36 14.80
N ILE A 335 11.25 -5.11 14.25
CA ILE A 335 10.35 -6.16 13.76
C ILE A 335 11.04 -6.97 12.65
N LEU A 336 11.67 -6.32 11.68
CA LEU A 336 12.38 -6.99 10.59
C LEU A 336 13.58 -7.81 11.07
N ASP A 337 14.38 -7.29 12.00
CA ASP A 337 15.54 -8.01 12.54
C ASP A 337 15.12 -9.29 13.27
N TYR A 338 14.00 -9.26 13.98
CA TYR A 338 13.39 -10.45 14.58
C TYR A 338 12.85 -11.40 13.51
N SER A 339 12.03 -10.90 12.58
CA SER A 339 11.39 -11.74 11.56
C SER A 339 12.38 -12.37 10.58
N LEU A 340 13.43 -11.67 10.15
CA LEU A 340 14.45 -12.21 9.23
C LEU A 340 15.36 -13.24 9.89
N ARG A 341 15.56 -13.20 11.22
CA ARG A 341 16.23 -14.29 11.93
C ARG A 341 15.39 -15.57 11.93
N ARG A 342 14.07 -15.43 12.05
CA ARG A 342 13.13 -16.56 12.05
C ARG A 342 12.82 -17.08 10.64
N TYR A 343 12.76 -16.19 9.66
CA TYR A 343 12.40 -16.48 8.27
C TYR A 343 13.40 -15.80 7.32
N PRO A 344 14.66 -16.30 7.23
CA PRO A 344 15.72 -15.65 6.45
C PRO A 344 15.41 -15.57 4.95
N ASN A 345 14.58 -16.48 4.44
CA ASN A 345 14.11 -16.52 3.06
C ASN A 345 12.64 -16.08 2.92
N GLY A 346 12.05 -15.51 3.96
CA GLY A 346 10.66 -15.05 3.95
C GLY A 346 10.49 -13.81 3.07
N ILE A 347 9.81 -13.96 1.93
CA ILE A 347 9.70 -12.91 0.90
C ILE A 347 9.08 -11.62 1.43
N LEU A 348 8.09 -11.72 2.32
CA LEU A 348 7.45 -10.55 2.94
C LEU A 348 8.44 -9.72 3.76
N PHE A 349 9.35 -10.38 4.48
CA PHE A 349 10.34 -9.73 5.32
C PHE A 349 11.54 -9.22 4.50
N LEU A 350 11.95 -9.95 3.47
CA LEU A 350 12.94 -9.46 2.51
C LEU A 350 12.45 -8.21 1.78
N PHE A 351 11.18 -8.19 1.37
CA PHE A 351 10.54 -7.00 0.82
C PHE A 351 10.54 -5.84 1.82
N GLY A 352 10.15 -6.11 3.08
CA GLY A 352 10.20 -5.12 4.15
C GLY A 352 11.61 -4.55 4.37
N ALA A 353 12.65 -5.39 4.34
CA ALA A 353 14.03 -4.93 4.44
C ALA A 353 14.47 -4.06 3.25
N GLY A 354 14.00 -4.38 2.04
CA GLY A 354 14.18 -3.53 0.87
C GLY A 354 13.53 -2.15 1.07
N ARG A 355 12.27 -2.12 1.51
CA ARG A 355 11.53 -0.87 1.79
C ARG A 355 12.19 -0.05 2.89
N LEU A 356 12.66 -0.69 3.96
CA LEU A 356 13.41 -0.04 5.04
C LEU A 356 14.67 0.65 4.52
N ASN A 357 15.42 -0.01 3.64
CA ASN A 357 16.61 0.59 3.03
C ASN A 357 16.26 1.74 2.08
N LEU A 358 15.13 1.69 1.36
CA LEU A 358 14.64 2.84 0.58
C LEU A 358 14.27 4.03 1.48
N CYS A 359 13.53 3.82 2.58
CA CYS A 359 13.24 4.87 3.55
C CYS A 359 14.51 5.51 4.15
N ARG A 360 15.63 4.79 4.14
CA ARG A 360 16.95 5.25 4.59
C ARG A 360 17.83 5.81 3.48
N SER A 361 17.29 6.02 2.28
CA SER A 361 18.04 6.47 1.09
C SER A 361 19.21 5.55 0.72
N ARG A 362 19.06 4.24 0.92
CA ARG A 362 20.02 3.18 0.55
C ARG A 362 19.47 2.26 -0.55
N PRO A 363 19.15 2.77 -1.76
CA PRO A 363 18.55 1.98 -2.83
C PRO A 363 19.43 0.80 -3.31
N ARG A 364 20.77 0.91 -3.24
CA ARG A 364 21.67 -0.22 -3.58
C ARG A 364 21.46 -1.43 -2.68
N GLU A 365 21.32 -1.21 -1.37
CA GLU A 365 21.03 -2.29 -0.43
C GLU A 365 19.61 -2.83 -0.62
N ALA A 366 18.65 -1.95 -0.90
CA ALA A 366 17.27 -2.37 -1.19
C ALA A 366 17.21 -3.35 -2.37
N ILE A 367 17.94 -3.07 -3.47
CA ILE A 367 18.01 -3.94 -4.64
C ILE A 367 18.55 -5.34 -4.28
N LYS A 368 19.50 -5.46 -3.35
CA LYS A 368 20.02 -6.77 -2.91
C LYS A 368 18.92 -7.61 -2.26
N TYR A 369 18.13 -7.00 -1.37
CA TYR A 369 17.00 -7.69 -0.72
C TYR A 369 15.91 -8.09 -1.71
N TYR A 370 15.57 -7.23 -2.69
CA TYR A 370 14.58 -7.58 -3.71
C TYR A 370 15.06 -8.73 -4.62
N LYS A 371 16.34 -8.73 -5.00
CA LYS A 371 16.93 -9.87 -5.73
C LYS A 371 16.92 -11.15 -4.89
N GLN A 372 17.20 -11.07 -3.59
CA GLN A 372 17.11 -12.22 -2.68
C GLN A 372 15.66 -12.73 -2.57
N ALA A 373 14.69 -11.83 -2.43
CA ALA A 373 13.26 -12.16 -2.39
C ALA A 373 12.83 -12.95 -3.63
N MET A 374 13.24 -12.51 -4.83
CA MET A 374 12.93 -13.22 -6.07
C MET A 374 13.53 -14.62 -6.13
N ARG A 375 14.76 -14.80 -5.62
CA ARG A 375 15.42 -16.13 -5.58
C ARG A 375 14.81 -17.06 -4.53
N ALA A 376 14.28 -16.49 -3.44
CA ALA A 376 13.66 -17.24 -2.35
C ALA A 376 12.27 -17.78 -2.69
N GLN A 377 11.61 -17.23 -3.71
CA GLN A 377 10.26 -17.61 -4.09
C GLN A 377 10.15 -17.80 -5.60
N SER A 378 10.28 -19.03 -6.10
CA SER A 378 10.18 -19.33 -7.55
C SER A 378 8.79 -19.81 -7.99
N GLN A 379 7.92 -20.20 -7.05
CA GLN A 379 6.63 -20.83 -7.34
C GLN A 379 5.52 -19.80 -7.56
N TYR A 380 5.67 -18.58 -7.02
CA TYR A 380 4.69 -17.49 -7.10
C TYR A 380 5.19 -16.33 -7.95
N ALA A 381 5.04 -16.43 -9.28
CA ALA A 381 5.55 -15.42 -10.22
C ALA A 381 5.01 -13.99 -9.99
N ASN A 382 3.79 -13.85 -9.47
CA ASN A 382 3.21 -12.52 -9.17
C ASN A 382 3.97 -11.79 -8.05
N LEU A 383 4.65 -12.50 -7.15
CA LEU A 383 5.51 -11.89 -6.13
C LEU A 383 6.80 -11.30 -6.73
N HIS A 384 7.27 -11.84 -7.87
CA HIS A 384 8.38 -11.23 -8.61
C HIS A 384 7.99 -9.88 -9.19
N GLN A 385 6.74 -9.68 -9.60
CA GLN A 385 6.28 -8.42 -10.18
C GLN A 385 6.42 -7.25 -9.18
N VAL A 386 6.14 -7.49 -7.90
CA VAL A 386 6.36 -6.49 -6.84
C VAL A 386 7.86 -6.18 -6.67
N SER A 387 8.71 -7.19 -6.77
CA SER A 387 10.18 -7.00 -6.70
C SER A 387 10.71 -6.23 -7.91
N TRP A 388 10.22 -6.52 -9.11
CA TRP A 388 10.55 -5.75 -10.31
C TRP A 388 10.15 -4.30 -10.20
N TRP A 389 8.96 -4.02 -9.66
CA TRP A 389 8.50 -2.66 -9.40
C TRP A 389 9.45 -1.91 -8.46
N GLU A 390 9.74 -2.48 -7.30
CA GLU A 390 10.62 -1.81 -6.34
C GLU A 390 12.05 -1.67 -6.84
N MET A 391 12.55 -2.63 -7.63
CA MET A 391 13.85 -2.51 -8.30
C MET A 391 13.84 -1.40 -9.35
N ALA A 392 12.77 -1.24 -10.14
CA ALA A 392 12.66 -0.14 -11.09
C ALA A 392 12.73 1.21 -10.36
N VAL A 393 11.96 1.36 -9.27
CA VAL A 393 11.97 2.55 -8.41
C VAL A 393 13.35 2.78 -7.79
N ALA A 394 13.99 1.75 -7.22
CA ALA A 394 15.30 1.87 -6.59
C ALA A 394 16.40 2.25 -7.59
N ASN A 395 16.35 1.74 -8.82
CA ASN A 395 17.27 2.15 -9.89
C ASN A 395 17.04 3.61 -10.31
N LEU A 396 15.78 4.08 -10.39
CA LEU A 396 15.51 5.52 -10.59
C LEU A 396 15.99 6.39 -9.42
N CYS A 397 15.96 5.90 -8.17
CA CYS A 397 16.57 6.60 -7.02
C CYS A 397 18.09 6.75 -7.20
N LEU A 398 18.73 5.80 -7.87
CA LEU A 398 20.16 5.83 -8.23
C LEU A 398 20.44 6.56 -9.56
N TRP A 399 19.38 7.00 -10.24
CA TRP A 399 19.43 7.51 -11.60
C TRP A 399 20.05 6.55 -12.64
N ASP A 400 19.92 5.24 -12.40
CA ASP A 400 20.25 4.17 -13.35
C ASP A 400 19.01 3.88 -14.23
N VAL A 401 18.85 4.70 -15.27
CA VAL A 401 17.67 4.67 -16.14
C VAL A 401 17.63 3.40 -17.00
N GLU A 402 18.79 2.88 -17.41
CA GLU A 402 18.91 1.69 -18.25
C GLU A 402 18.43 0.44 -17.48
N THR A 403 18.95 0.21 -16.27
CA THR A 403 18.51 -0.91 -15.44
C THR A 403 17.05 -0.77 -15.01
N SER A 404 16.59 0.47 -14.78
CA SER A 404 15.17 0.72 -14.52
C SER A 404 14.28 0.36 -15.72
N LEU A 405 14.71 0.69 -16.94
CA LEU A 405 13.97 0.39 -18.18
C LEU A 405 13.75 -1.12 -18.34
N GLU A 406 14.78 -1.93 -18.07
CA GLU A 406 14.67 -3.39 -18.11
C GLU A 406 13.57 -3.91 -17.17
N CYS A 407 13.52 -3.40 -15.94
CA CYS A 407 12.48 -3.76 -14.97
C CYS A 407 11.07 -3.38 -15.48
N TRP A 408 10.91 -2.18 -16.05
CA TRP A 408 9.64 -1.74 -16.64
C TRP A 408 9.21 -2.60 -17.83
N ARG A 409 10.15 -2.99 -18.69
CA ARG A 409 9.89 -3.88 -19.84
C ARG A 409 9.43 -5.26 -19.38
N THR A 410 10.07 -5.83 -18.37
CA THR A 410 9.68 -7.12 -17.80
C THR A 410 8.24 -7.08 -17.28
N MET A 411 7.88 -6.07 -16.48
CA MET A 411 6.50 -5.92 -16.00
C MET A 411 5.51 -5.65 -17.13
N LEU A 412 5.85 -4.80 -18.11
CA LEU A 412 5.01 -4.52 -19.27
C LEU A 412 4.74 -5.79 -20.09
N LYS A 413 5.67 -6.74 -20.13
CA LYS A 413 5.50 -8.03 -20.79
C LYS A 413 4.65 -8.98 -19.94
N GLU A 414 5.05 -9.21 -18.70
CA GLU A 414 4.58 -10.34 -17.89
C GLU A 414 3.37 -10.03 -17.01
N SER A 415 3.28 -8.84 -16.42
CA SER A 415 2.28 -8.54 -15.39
C SER A 415 0.91 -8.18 -15.96
N THR A 416 -0.19 -8.70 -15.42
CA THR A 416 -1.56 -8.30 -15.77
C THR A 416 -2.01 -6.99 -15.09
N TRP A 417 -1.22 -6.49 -14.13
CA TRP A 417 -1.54 -5.27 -13.37
C TRP A 417 -1.10 -3.99 -14.10
N SER A 418 -1.85 -2.90 -13.94
CA SER A 418 -1.51 -1.51 -14.35
C SER A 418 -0.64 -1.33 -15.61
N LYS A 419 -0.99 -2.02 -16.72
CA LYS A 419 -0.25 -1.97 -17.99
C LYS A 419 -0.03 -0.55 -18.52
N ALA A 420 -1.00 0.36 -18.30
CA ALA A 420 -0.85 1.76 -18.69
C ALA A 420 0.31 2.44 -17.95
N CYS A 421 0.52 2.12 -16.67
CA CYS A 421 1.65 2.63 -15.90
C CYS A 421 2.98 2.07 -16.41
N TYR A 422 3.06 0.75 -16.65
CA TYR A 422 4.31 0.14 -17.13
C TYR A 422 4.69 0.61 -18.52
N ALA A 423 3.72 0.73 -19.44
CA ALA A 423 3.94 1.28 -20.77
C ALA A 423 4.46 2.73 -20.71
N TYR A 424 3.91 3.53 -19.80
CA TYR A 424 4.39 4.88 -19.55
C TYR A 424 5.80 4.88 -18.95
N GLY A 425 6.09 4.01 -17.96
CA GLY A 425 7.42 3.82 -17.37
C GLY A 425 8.49 3.48 -18.41
N VAL A 426 8.21 2.54 -19.32
CA VAL A 426 9.09 2.22 -20.45
C VAL A 426 9.28 3.45 -21.34
N ALA A 427 8.20 4.11 -21.74
CA ALA A 427 8.28 5.27 -22.64
C ALA A 427 9.10 6.43 -22.05
N VAL A 428 8.93 6.75 -20.76
CA VAL A 428 9.67 7.86 -20.15
C VAL A 428 11.15 7.55 -19.95
N CYS A 429 11.50 6.30 -19.66
CA CYS A 429 12.90 5.85 -19.61
C CYS A 429 13.54 5.92 -21.01
N LEU A 430 12.86 5.48 -22.06
CA LEU A 430 13.35 5.57 -23.45
C LEU A 430 13.56 7.04 -23.87
N LEU A 431 12.59 7.92 -23.60
CA LEU A 431 12.74 9.36 -23.87
C LEU A 431 13.92 9.98 -23.10
N GLN A 432 14.21 9.48 -21.90
CA GLN A 432 15.32 9.96 -21.09
C GLN A 432 16.69 9.50 -21.62
N LEU A 433 16.77 8.28 -22.15
CA LEU A 433 17.99 7.76 -22.79
C LEU A 433 18.24 8.43 -24.16
N GLY A 434 17.18 8.90 -24.81
CA GLY A 434 17.25 9.60 -26.09
C GLY A 434 17.63 8.69 -27.26
N GLY A 435 17.73 9.27 -28.45
CA GLY A 435 18.05 8.55 -29.68
C GLY A 435 16.82 8.14 -30.49
N GLU A 436 16.97 8.11 -31.81
CA GLU A 436 15.85 8.00 -32.76
C GLU A 436 15.00 6.73 -32.56
N ASP A 437 15.63 5.58 -32.31
CA ASP A 437 14.92 4.31 -32.10
C ASP A 437 14.14 4.29 -30.79
N ASN A 438 14.74 4.81 -29.71
CA ASN A 438 14.09 4.95 -28.41
C ASN A 438 12.89 5.90 -28.48
N GLU A 439 13.03 7.04 -29.17
CA GLU A 439 11.94 8.01 -29.37
C GLU A 439 10.77 7.42 -30.17
N LYS A 440 11.05 6.63 -31.23
CA LYS A 440 10.02 5.93 -32.00
C LYS A 440 9.26 4.91 -31.16
N GLU A 441 9.97 4.09 -30.38
CA GLU A 441 9.34 3.12 -29.48
C GLU A 441 8.50 3.81 -28.40
N ALA A 442 9.04 4.86 -27.77
CA ALA A 442 8.33 5.65 -26.78
C ALA A 442 7.05 6.28 -27.34
N ALA A 443 7.11 6.84 -28.55
CA ALA A 443 5.93 7.41 -29.22
C ALA A 443 4.83 6.36 -29.44
N ALA A 444 5.19 5.16 -29.91
CA ALA A 444 4.27 4.06 -30.12
C ALA A 444 3.63 3.56 -28.81
N LEU A 445 4.40 3.53 -27.72
CA LEU A 445 3.88 3.17 -26.39
C LEU A 445 2.93 4.24 -25.85
N LEU A 446 3.30 5.52 -25.94
CA LEU A 446 2.47 6.64 -25.47
C LEU A 446 1.14 6.70 -26.21
N GLU A 447 1.10 6.37 -27.50
CA GLU A 447 -0.16 6.28 -28.25
C GLU A 447 -1.12 5.21 -27.68
N LYS A 448 -0.58 4.10 -27.14
CA LYS A 448 -1.36 2.99 -26.57
C LYS A 448 -1.80 3.22 -25.12
N VAL A 449 -1.08 4.02 -24.33
CA VAL A 449 -1.39 4.26 -22.90
C VAL A 449 -2.89 4.52 -22.61
N PRO A 450 -3.62 5.34 -23.39
CA PRO A 450 -5.05 5.59 -23.14
C PRO A 450 -5.95 4.35 -23.20
N THR A 451 -5.60 3.34 -24.01
CA THR A 451 -6.37 2.10 -24.21
C THR A 451 -6.06 1.04 -23.15
N LEU A 452 -4.92 1.15 -22.46
CA LEU A 452 -4.45 0.20 -21.46
C LEU A 452 -4.98 0.44 -20.03
N ARG A 453 -5.84 1.45 -19.84
CA ARG A 453 -6.30 1.85 -18.49
C ARG A 453 -7.25 0.84 -17.86
N GLN A 454 -7.03 0.56 -16.59
CA GLN A 454 -7.87 -0.25 -15.74
C GLN A 454 -8.79 0.62 -14.85
N ARG A 455 -9.85 0.01 -14.32
CA ARG A 455 -10.79 0.66 -13.39
C ARG A 455 -11.01 -0.24 -12.18
N ILE A 456 -11.07 0.38 -11.00
CA ILE A 456 -11.43 -0.26 -9.73
C ILE A 456 -12.71 0.40 -9.23
N ALA A 457 -13.74 -0.38 -8.93
CA ALA A 457 -15.07 0.14 -8.54
C ALA A 457 -15.59 1.24 -9.51
N GLY A 458 -15.43 1.00 -10.81
CA GLY A 458 -15.84 1.93 -11.88
C GLY A 458 -14.99 3.20 -12.03
N LYS A 459 -13.97 3.43 -11.19
CA LYS A 459 -13.08 4.59 -11.24
C LYS A 459 -11.72 4.20 -11.81
N SER A 460 -11.20 4.96 -12.78
CA SER A 460 -9.82 4.74 -13.24
C SER A 460 -8.80 5.12 -12.18
N ILE A 461 -7.71 4.36 -12.14
CA ILE A 461 -6.59 4.51 -11.23
C ILE A 461 -5.97 5.91 -11.43
N PRO A 462 -5.76 6.72 -10.36
CA PRO A 462 -5.28 8.09 -10.50
C PRO A 462 -3.98 8.25 -11.31
N LEU A 463 -3.04 7.32 -11.10
CA LEU A 463 -1.75 7.29 -11.76
C LEU A 463 -1.86 7.01 -13.26
N GLU A 464 -2.75 6.11 -13.68
CA GLU A 464 -2.99 5.84 -15.10
C GLU A 464 -3.68 7.01 -15.80
N LYS A 465 -4.49 7.79 -15.08
CA LYS A 465 -5.03 9.06 -15.59
C LYS A 465 -3.93 10.11 -15.78
N PHE A 466 -2.94 10.12 -14.89
CA PHE A 466 -1.77 10.98 -15.06
C PHE A 466 -0.98 10.57 -16.31
N ALA A 467 -0.64 9.27 -16.45
CA ALA A 467 0.04 8.73 -17.63
C ALA A 467 -0.71 9.04 -18.94
N GLU A 468 -2.03 8.86 -18.98
CA GLU A 468 -2.86 9.22 -20.15
C GLU A 468 -2.79 10.71 -20.47
N ARG A 469 -2.86 11.59 -19.46
CA ARG A 469 -2.74 13.04 -19.68
C ARG A 469 -1.38 13.40 -20.29
N LYS A 470 -0.30 12.77 -19.82
CA LYS A 470 1.06 12.96 -20.34
C LYS A 470 1.23 12.40 -21.75
N ALA A 471 0.66 11.22 -22.05
CA ALA A 471 0.61 10.68 -23.40
C ALA A 471 -0.12 11.62 -24.38
N ARG A 472 -1.24 12.21 -23.97
CA ARG A 472 -1.93 13.22 -24.79
C ARG A 472 -1.12 14.51 -24.96
N LYS A 473 -0.42 14.97 -23.90
CA LYS A 473 0.50 16.11 -23.98
C LYS A 473 1.58 15.82 -25.03
N TYR A 474 2.25 14.67 -24.94
CA TYR A 474 3.24 14.24 -25.94
C TYR A 474 2.67 14.25 -27.36
N LYS A 475 1.49 13.68 -27.58
CA LYS A 475 0.84 13.68 -28.91
C LYS A 475 0.59 15.09 -29.48
N SER A 476 0.38 16.09 -28.62
CA SER A 476 0.11 17.47 -29.05
C SER A 476 1.36 18.29 -29.39
N GLN A 477 2.51 17.93 -28.86
CA GLN A 477 3.74 18.75 -28.96
C GLN A 477 4.99 17.96 -29.38
N SER A 478 4.88 16.64 -29.56
CA SER A 478 5.96 15.69 -29.88
C SER A 478 7.16 15.75 -28.93
N ARG A 479 6.95 16.17 -27.67
CA ARG A 479 7.94 16.17 -26.61
C ARG A 479 7.33 16.00 -25.23
N LEU A 480 8.14 15.61 -24.26
CA LEU A 480 7.93 15.82 -22.84
C LEU A 480 9.27 16.26 -22.24
N LEU A 481 9.31 17.34 -21.47
CA LEU A 481 10.52 17.75 -20.77
C LEU A 481 10.68 16.94 -19.48
N LEU A 482 11.88 16.42 -19.21
CA LEU A 482 12.22 15.66 -17.99
C LEU A 482 11.22 14.53 -17.63
N PRO A 483 10.74 13.71 -18.58
CA PRO A 483 9.62 12.79 -18.35
C PRO A 483 9.95 11.71 -17.31
N ALA A 484 11.20 11.20 -17.30
CA ALA A 484 11.64 10.22 -16.30
C ALA A 484 11.78 10.85 -14.91
N LEU A 485 12.25 12.10 -14.80
CA LEU A 485 12.41 12.77 -13.50
C LEU A 485 11.04 13.17 -12.91
N GLU A 486 10.10 13.59 -13.74
CA GLU A 486 8.71 13.82 -13.35
C GLU A 486 8.06 12.52 -12.84
N PHE A 487 8.28 11.41 -13.55
CA PHE A 487 7.83 10.09 -13.12
C PHE A 487 8.50 9.65 -11.80
N ALA A 488 9.82 9.86 -11.68
CA ALA A 488 10.58 9.61 -10.47
C ALA A 488 10.06 10.40 -9.27
N TYR A 489 9.63 11.65 -9.46
CA TYR A 489 8.96 12.43 -8.41
C TYR A 489 7.64 11.77 -7.95
N VAL A 490 6.82 11.30 -8.88
CA VAL A 490 5.52 10.67 -8.58
C VAL A 490 5.67 9.41 -7.71
N PHE A 491 6.77 8.65 -7.87
CA PHE A 491 7.08 7.46 -7.06
C PHE A 491 8.06 7.71 -5.91
N LEU A 492 8.25 8.97 -5.54
CA LEU A 492 9.12 9.37 -4.41
C LEU A 492 10.59 8.98 -4.60
N CYS A 493 11.05 8.72 -5.83
CA CYS A 493 12.44 8.36 -6.09
C CYS A 493 13.40 9.49 -5.71
N ILE A 494 12.99 10.75 -5.90
CA ILE A 494 13.82 11.92 -5.50
C ILE A 494 13.96 11.98 -3.97
N ALA A 495 12.93 11.57 -3.21
CA ALA A 495 12.97 11.55 -1.75
C ALA A 495 13.94 10.49 -1.20
N HIS A 496 14.00 9.34 -1.87
CA HIS A 496 14.83 8.19 -1.49
C HIS A 496 16.19 8.15 -2.22
N ALA A 497 16.49 9.16 -3.05
CA ALA A 497 17.77 9.26 -3.74
C ALA A 497 18.89 9.62 -2.75
N PRO A 498 20.08 8.98 -2.87
CA PRO A 498 21.27 9.47 -2.18
C PRO A 498 21.56 10.93 -2.58
N ARG A 499 22.04 11.74 -1.63
CA ARG A 499 22.37 13.16 -1.87
C ARG A 499 23.36 13.33 -3.02
N GLU A 500 24.34 12.44 -3.13
CA GLU A 500 25.30 12.42 -4.25
C GLU A 500 24.59 12.32 -5.61
N VAL A 501 23.58 11.45 -5.74
CA VAL A 501 22.82 11.28 -7.00
C VAL A 501 22.02 12.54 -7.32
N LEU A 502 21.42 13.18 -6.32
CA LEU A 502 20.72 14.45 -6.51
C LEU A 502 21.65 15.51 -7.10
N VAL A 503 22.82 15.71 -6.49
CA VAL A 503 23.76 16.78 -6.85
C VAL A 503 24.52 16.48 -8.15
N THR A 504 24.89 15.23 -8.40
CA THR A 504 25.75 14.86 -9.53
C THR A 504 24.99 14.42 -10.78
N LYS A 505 23.71 14.03 -10.65
CA LYS A 505 22.90 13.51 -11.76
C LYS A 505 21.63 14.32 -12.00
N MET A 506 20.73 14.39 -11.00
CA MET A 506 19.39 14.96 -11.20
C MET A 506 19.41 16.48 -11.36
N VAL A 507 20.12 17.20 -10.48
CA VAL A 507 20.23 18.67 -10.54
C VAL A 507 20.86 19.16 -11.85
N PRO A 508 22.02 18.63 -12.30
CA PRO A 508 22.62 19.07 -13.56
C PRO A 508 21.69 18.91 -14.76
N MET A 509 20.93 17.82 -14.82
CA MET A 509 19.95 17.58 -15.88
C MET A 509 18.82 18.63 -15.90
N VAL A 510 18.33 19.01 -14.72
CA VAL A 510 17.34 20.08 -14.60
C VAL A 510 17.93 21.43 -15.03
N GLN A 511 19.18 21.72 -14.65
CA GLN A 511 19.88 22.94 -15.02
C GLN A 511 20.10 23.04 -16.53
N GLU A 512 20.49 21.95 -17.20
CA GLU A 512 20.60 21.90 -18.65
C GLU A 512 19.27 22.22 -19.33
N SER A 513 18.17 21.64 -18.83
CA SER A 513 16.82 21.92 -19.32
C SER A 513 16.43 23.39 -19.15
N LEU A 514 16.78 24.00 -18.01
CA LEU A 514 16.53 25.42 -17.73
C LEU A 514 17.33 26.35 -18.64
N GLU A 515 18.60 26.05 -18.90
CA GLU A 515 19.43 26.84 -19.83
C GLU A 515 18.91 26.72 -21.27
N MET A 516 18.44 25.55 -21.70
CA MET A 516 17.75 25.40 -22.98
C MET A 516 16.50 26.28 -23.06
N LEU A 517 15.61 26.22 -22.06
CA LEU A 517 14.39 27.03 -22.02
C LEU A 517 14.67 28.54 -21.96
N LYS A 518 15.76 28.95 -21.34
CA LYS A 518 16.19 30.35 -21.26
C LYS A 518 16.50 30.94 -22.63
N THR A 519 16.98 30.13 -23.58
CA THR A 519 17.20 30.58 -24.97
C THR A 519 15.91 31.04 -25.67
N HIS A 520 14.75 30.57 -25.19
CA HIS A 520 13.42 30.92 -25.70
C HIS A 520 12.66 31.91 -24.80
N GLU A 521 13.25 32.42 -23.71
CA GLU A 521 12.57 33.31 -22.76
C GLU A 521 12.03 34.59 -23.40
N LYS A 522 12.77 35.16 -24.36
CA LYS A 522 12.37 36.39 -25.08
C LYS A 522 11.25 36.15 -26.10
N ASP A 523 11.15 34.94 -26.63
CA ASP A 523 10.08 34.53 -27.55
C ASP A 523 9.61 33.10 -27.24
N PRO A 524 8.77 32.91 -26.21
CA PRO A 524 8.26 31.59 -25.82
C PRO A 524 7.51 30.87 -26.95
N LYS A 525 6.96 31.61 -27.93
CA LYS A 525 6.24 31.01 -29.05
C LYS A 525 7.18 30.24 -29.98
N ALA A 526 8.46 30.64 -30.06
CA ALA A 526 9.46 29.92 -30.85
C ALA A 526 9.76 28.52 -30.30
N TYR A 527 9.47 28.26 -29.01
CA TYR A 527 9.58 26.93 -28.40
C TYR A 527 8.42 25.98 -28.76
N GLY A 528 7.32 26.53 -29.29
CA GLY A 528 6.07 25.81 -29.51
C GLY A 528 5.15 25.78 -28.27
N PRO A 529 4.07 24.98 -28.30
CA PRO A 529 3.04 24.97 -27.25
C PRO A 529 3.58 24.44 -25.91
N GLY A 530 3.16 24.99 -24.77
CA GLY A 530 3.57 24.45 -23.46
C GLY A 530 4.97 24.86 -22.97
N TYR A 531 5.53 25.97 -23.45
CA TYR A 531 6.76 26.56 -22.88
C TYR A 531 6.65 26.76 -21.35
N TRP A 532 5.54 27.36 -20.91
CA TRP A 532 5.33 27.67 -19.49
C TRP A 532 5.12 26.42 -18.64
N ASP A 533 4.46 25.39 -19.18
CA ASP A 533 4.34 24.08 -18.55
C ASP A 533 5.72 23.47 -18.29
N ASP A 534 6.59 23.49 -19.30
CA ASP A 534 7.92 22.88 -19.23
C ASP A 534 8.88 23.70 -18.33
N LEU A 535 8.82 25.04 -18.37
CA LEU A 535 9.55 25.91 -17.44
C LEU A 535 9.12 25.70 -15.99
N CYS A 536 7.82 25.63 -15.72
CA CYS A 536 7.32 25.38 -14.38
C CYS A 536 7.66 23.96 -13.91
N LEU A 537 7.67 22.97 -14.79
CA LEU A 537 8.10 21.61 -14.45
C LEU A 537 9.58 21.58 -14.07
N ALA A 538 10.45 22.20 -14.85
CA ALA A 538 11.88 22.26 -14.57
C ALA A 538 12.17 22.98 -13.25
N ARG A 539 11.53 24.13 -13.00
CA ARG A 539 11.65 24.87 -11.73
C ARG A 539 11.06 24.10 -10.54
N PHE A 540 9.95 23.40 -10.73
CA PHE A 540 9.38 22.53 -9.70
C PHE A 540 10.37 21.42 -9.32
N LEU A 541 10.90 20.68 -10.29
CA LEU A 541 11.85 19.59 -10.05
C LEU A 541 13.17 20.10 -9.47
N GLU A 542 13.65 21.26 -9.89
CA GLU A 542 14.80 21.96 -9.27
C GLU A 542 14.54 22.22 -7.79
N GLY A 543 13.37 22.79 -7.46
CA GLY A 543 12.97 23.08 -6.09
C GLY A 543 12.91 21.82 -5.22
N VAL A 544 12.33 20.74 -5.75
CA VAL A 544 12.25 19.45 -5.05
C VAL A 544 13.63 18.84 -4.81
N CYS A 545 14.50 18.79 -5.82
CA CYS A 545 15.86 18.27 -5.68
C CYS A 545 16.64 19.05 -4.62
N TRP A 546 16.66 20.39 -4.70
CA TRP A 546 17.37 21.21 -3.71
C TRP A 546 16.75 21.14 -2.31
N ARG A 547 15.44 20.94 -2.19
CA ARG A 547 14.79 20.68 -0.88
C ARG A 547 15.36 19.43 -0.22
N TYR A 548 15.49 18.31 -0.95
CA TYR A 548 16.05 17.07 -0.40
C TYR A 548 17.57 17.13 -0.22
N VAL A 549 18.29 17.94 -1.01
CA VAL A 549 19.69 18.25 -0.72
C VAL A 549 19.82 18.99 0.61
N ALA A 550 19.02 20.05 0.83
CA ALA A 550 19.04 20.82 2.07
C ALA A 550 18.58 19.97 3.27
N HIS A 551 17.46 19.27 3.13
CA HIS A 551 16.80 18.52 4.17
C HIS A 551 16.40 17.13 3.66
N PRO A 552 17.30 16.14 3.77
CA PRO A 552 16.95 14.73 3.55
C PRO A 552 15.80 14.29 4.45
N ASP A 553 15.12 13.20 4.08
CA ASP A 553 14.08 12.62 4.93
C ASP A 553 14.65 12.28 6.33
N PRO A 554 13.85 12.37 7.41
CA PRO A 554 14.36 12.26 8.77
C PRO A 554 15.10 10.95 9.09
N ASP A 555 14.71 9.87 8.40
CA ASP A 555 15.26 8.53 8.56
C ASP A 555 16.35 8.20 7.53
N ALA A 556 16.70 9.13 6.63
CA ALA A 556 17.75 8.94 5.64
C ALA A 556 19.12 8.77 6.33
N ILE A 557 19.90 7.77 5.89
CA ILE A 557 21.29 7.63 6.33
C ILE A 557 22.18 8.33 5.32
N VAL A 558 22.75 9.45 5.74
CA VAL A 558 23.58 10.32 4.91
C VAL A 558 25.06 10.02 5.20
N GLU A 559 25.80 9.67 4.16
CA GLU A 559 27.24 9.37 4.24
C GLU A 559 28.06 10.64 3.87
N ASP A 560 27.98 11.69 4.71
CA ASP A 560 28.66 12.97 4.45
C ASP A 560 29.80 13.25 5.46
N VAL A 561 30.79 14.05 5.04
CA VAL A 561 31.94 14.49 5.84
C VAL A 561 31.57 15.74 6.66
N GLU A 562 31.79 15.73 7.98
CA GLU A 562 31.48 16.85 8.88
C GLU A 562 32.22 18.15 8.51
N GLY A 563 31.51 19.29 8.50
CA GLY A 563 32.12 20.64 8.45
C GLY A 563 31.66 21.55 7.29
N GLU A 564 31.37 21.00 6.11
CA GLU A 564 30.92 21.77 4.92
C GLU A 564 29.38 21.94 4.84
N MET A 565 28.65 21.29 5.75
CA MET A 565 27.20 21.11 5.68
C MET A 565 26.37 22.38 5.86
N GLY A 566 26.78 23.30 6.74
CA GLY A 566 25.98 24.49 7.07
C GLY A 566 25.79 25.41 5.87
N LEU A 567 26.88 25.66 5.13
CA LEU A 567 26.88 26.55 3.97
C LEU A 567 26.17 25.91 2.77
N MET A 568 26.34 24.60 2.58
CA MET A 568 25.64 23.83 1.54
C MET A 568 24.12 23.78 1.79
N GLN A 569 23.68 23.62 3.04
CA GLN A 569 22.26 23.59 3.39
C GLN A 569 21.58 24.94 3.11
N GLU A 570 22.15 26.05 3.57
CA GLU A 570 21.59 27.39 3.34
C GLU A 570 21.50 27.73 1.85
N GLU A 571 22.52 27.37 1.06
CA GLU A 571 22.50 27.57 -0.38
C GLU A 571 21.43 26.71 -1.06
N ALA A 572 21.32 25.42 -0.68
CA ALA A 572 20.29 24.53 -1.21
C ALA A 572 18.88 25.01 -0.84
N GLU A 573 18.64 25.48 0.38
CA GLU A 573 17.37 26.10 0.76
C GLU A 573 17.05 27.32 -0.10
N LYS A 574 18.03 28.21 -0.30
CA LYS A 574 17.85 29.41 -1.11
C LYS A 574 17.45 29.05 -2.55
N ARG A 575 18.20 28.13 -3.18
CA ARG A 575 17.91 27.65 -4.54
C ARG A 575 16.52 27.01 -4.62
N ALA A 576 16.13 26.21 -3.64
CA ALA A 576 14.80 25.63 -3.59
C ALA A 576 13.70 26.69 -3.50
N LYS A 577 13.86 27.70 -2.62
CA LYS A 577 12.91 28.83 -2.46
C LYS A 577 12.77 29.62 -3.77
N GLU A 578 13.88 29.94 -4.43
CA GLU A 578 13.88 30.66 -5.71
C GLU A 578 13.17 29.86 -6.82
N ALA A 579 13.42 28.55 -6.89
CA ALA A 579 12.80 27.68 -7.87
C ALA A 579 11.27 27.58 -7.67
N PHE A 580 10.79 27.37 -6.44
CA PHE A 580 9.35 27.38 -6.15
C PHE A 580 8.71 28.76 -6.40
N ALA A 581 9.40 29.85 -6.06
CA ALA A 581 8.92 31.20 -6.35
C ALA A 581 8.70 31.44 -7.85
N ALA A 582 9.59 30.94 -8.71
CA ALA A 582 9.42 31.00 -10.15
C ALA A 582 8.18 30.22 -10.63
N VAL A 583 7.86 29.08 -10.02
CA VAL A 583 6.61 28.35 -10.32
C VAL A 583 5.39 29.17 -9.93
N PHE A 584 5.40 29.84 -8.77
CA PHE A 584 4.28 30.70 -8.36
C PHE A 584 4.11 31.92 -9.29
N GLU A 585 5.22 32.51 -9.74
CA GLU A 585 5.20 33.64 -10.69
C GLU A 585 4.63 33.25 -12.05
N HIS A 586 5.02 32.08 -12.57
CA HIS A 586 4.67 31.65 -13.93
C HIS A 586 3.50 30.67 -13.99
N GLY A 587 3.04 30.15 -12.86
CA GLY A 587 1.90 29.23 -12.73
C GLY A 587 0.62 29.67 -13.46
N PRO A 588 0.21 30.96 -13.42
CA PRO A 588 -0.94 31.45 -14.18
C PRO A 588 -0.83 31.29 -15.71
N LYS A 589 0.38 31.06 -16.24
CA LYS A 589 0.67 30.90 -17.67
C LYS A 589 0.69 29.43 -18.12
N ILE A 590 0.59 28.47 -17.20
CA ILE A 590 0.52 27.04 -17.51
C ILE A 590 -0.76 26.73 -18.30
N GLU A 591 -0.65 25.83 -19.29
CA GLU A 591 -1.76 25.45 -20.17
C GLU A 591 -2.39 24.11 -19.81
N LEU A 592 -1.60 23.12 -19.35
CA LEU A 592 -2.02 21.74 -19.13
C LEU A 592 -1.66 21.22 -17.73
N ASP A 593 -0.41 21.41 -17.30
CA ASP A 593 0.16 20.78 -16.10
C ASP A 593 -0.07 21.58 -14.82
N HIS A 594 -1.30 22.06 -14.62
CA HIS A 594 -1.70 22.89 -13.47
C HIS A 594 -1.38 22.29 -12.10
N TYR A 595 -1.25 20.96 -12.03
CA TYR A 595 -0.90 20.26 -10.79
C TYR A 595 0.44 20.75 -10.19
N LEU A 596 1.35 21.27 -11.02
CA LEU A 596 2.66 21.78 -10.61
C LEU A 596 2.55 22.91 -9.58
N VAL A 597 1.55 23.78 -9.68
CA VAL A 597 1.37 24.90 -8.75
C VAL A 597 1.01 24.39 -7.36
N PHE A 598 0.02 23.50 -7.27
CA PHE A 598 -0.40 22.90 -6.00
C PHE A 598 0.71 22.06 -5.36
N TYR A 599 1.41 21.25 -6.16
CA TYR A 599 2.52 20.45 -5.66
C TYR A 599 3.72 21.31 -5.24
N SER A 600 3.95 22.46 -5.89
CA SER A 600 4.97 23.44 -5.46
C SER A 600 4.62 24.05 -4.11
N HIS A 601 3.34 24.40 -3.86
CA HIS A 601 2.91 24.87 -2.54
C HIS A 601 3.14 23.80 -1.46
N TYR A 602 2.81 22.54 -1.75
CA TYR A 602 3.07 21.44 -0.81
C TYR A 602 4.56 21.26 -0.51
N GLU A 603 5.43 21.17 -1.53
CA GLU A 603 6.87 20.97 -1.31
C GLU A 603 7.55 22.21 -0.71
N PHE A 604 7.09 23.42 -1.03
CA PHE A 604 7.52 24.65 -0.38
C PHE A 604 7.08 24.70 1.10
N GLY A 605 5.87 24.24 1.42
CA GLY A 605 5.41 24.08 2.79
C GLY A 605 6.28 23.11 3.60
N ARG A 606 6.70 21.99 3.00
CA ARG A 606 7.66 21.06 3.63
C ARG A 606 9.03 21.72 3.84
N LEU A 607 9.52 22.48 2.87
CA LEU A 607 10.78 23.23 3.00
C LEU A 607 10.72 24.22 4.17
N LEU A 608 9.66 25.03 4.25
CA LEU A 608 9.45 25.99 5.33
C LEU A 608 9.40 25.28 6.70
N PHE A 609 8.71 24.14 6.77
CA PHE A 609 8.63 23.37 8.01
C PHE A 609 10.01 22.88 8.47
N CYS A 610 10.81 22.30 7.57
CA CYS A 610 12.17 21.87 7.87
C CYS A 610 13.09 23.02 8.26
N ALA A 611 12.86 24.22 7.71
CA ALA A 611 13.56 25.45 8.07
C ALA A 611 13.04 26.10 9.38
N GLY A 612 12.05 25.49 10.05
CA GLY A 612 11.49 25.97 11.32
C GLY A 612 10.32 26.95 11.20
N ASP A 613 9.91 27.35 9.99
CA ASP A 613 8.76 28.21 9.74
C ASP A 613 7.45 27.40 9.69
N LYS A 614 6.94 27.03 10.87
CA LYS A 614 5.68 26.28 11.00
C LYS A 614 4.48 27.08 10.50
N ALA A 615 4.46 28.39 10.69
CA ALA A 615 3.33 29.24 10.30
C ALA A 615 3.23 29.34 8.77
N GLY A 616 4.37 29.58 8.10
CA GLY A 616 4.47 29.54 6.66
C GLY A 616 4.11 28.16 6.10
N ALA A 617 4.65 27.08 6.68
CA ALA A 617 4.32 25.72 6.27
C ALA A 617 2.81 25.43 6.34
N LYS A 618 2.18 25.75 7.47
CA LYS A 618 0.73 25.63 7.67
C LYS A 618 -0.05 26.38 6.60
N HIS A 619 0.32 27.63 6.34
CA HIS A 619 -0.32 28.44 5.31
C HIS A 619 -0.26 27.77 3.93
N GLN A 620 0.90 27.24 3.54
CA GLN A 620 1.07 26.55 2.26
C GLN A 620 0.20 25.28 2.15
N PHE A 621 0.13 24.47 3.20
CA PHE A 621 -0.72 23.27 3.19
C PHE A 621 -2.21 23.62 3.17
N GLU A 622 -2.63 24.66 3.87
CA GLU A 622 -4.01 25.17 3.84
C GLU A 622 -4.39 25.70 2.45
N LEU A 623 -3.47 26.33 1.71
CA LEU A 623 -3.71 26.73 0.32
C LEU A 623 -4.05 25.51 -0.54
N VAL A 624 -3.28 24.43 -0.44
CA VAL A 624 -3.51 23.17 -1.16
C VAL A 624 -4.88 22.58 -0.81
N LEU A 625 -5.27 22.57 0.47
CA LEU A 625 -6.55 22.01 0.91
C LEU A 625 -7.76 22.93 0.71
N SER A 626 -7.54 24.22 0.42
CA SER A 626 -8.59 25.23 0.35
C SER A 626 -9.65 24.96 -0.74
N GLY A 627 -9.31 24.18 -1.76
CA GLY A 627 -10.13 23.97 -2.95
C GLY A 627 -10.32 25.24 -3.80
N LYS A 628 -9.57 26.31 -3.50
CA LYS A 628 -9.54 27.54 -4.31
C LYS A 628 -8.55 27.34 -5.46
N PRO A 629 -8.80 27.95 -6.63
CA PRO A 629 -7.78 28.06 -7.66
C PRO A 629 -6.57 28.82 -7.11
N LEU A 630 -5.37 28.21 -7.17
CA LEU A 630 -4.10 28.86 -6.78
C LEU A 630 -3.43 29.52 -7.98
N GLU A 631 -3.74 29.04 -9.17
CA GLU A 631 -3.45 29.62 -10.46
C GLU A 631 -4.73 30.13 -11.12
N VAL A 632 -4.77 31.41 -11.48
CA VAL A 632 -5.88 31.99 -12.25
C VAL A 632 -5.36 32.27 -13.65
N ASN A 633 -5.64 31.37 -14.60
CA ASN A 633 -5.54 31.71 -16.01
C ASN A 633 -6.83 32.42 -16.47
N ALA A 634 -6.75 33.13 -17.61
CA ALA A 634 -7.89 33.85 -18.20
C ALA A 634 -9.09 32.95 -18.57
N ALA A 635 -8.94 31.62 -18.52
CA ALA A 635 -9.98 30.65 -18.86
C ALA A 635 -10.81 30.16 -17.67
N GLY A 636 -10.46 30.50 -16.42
CA GLY A 636 -11.32 30.34 -15.24
C GLY A 636 -11.92 28.95 -15.03
N LYS A 637 -11.31 27.88 -15.56
CA LYS A 637 -11.90 26.55 -15.51
C LYS A 637 -11.75 25.96 -14.11
N LYS A 638 -12.86 25.91 -13.37
CA LYS A 638 -13.04 24.99 -12.26
C LYS A 638 -12.80 23.56 -12.76
N GLY A 639 -11.69 22.93 -12.36
CA GLY A 639 -11.32 21.60 -12.82
C GLY A 639 -10.43 20.86 -11.82
N LYS A 640 -10.54 19.53 -11.80
CA LYS A 640 -9.65 18.65 -11.03
C LYS A 640 -8.29 18.53 -11.71
N TYR A 641 -7.22 18.89 -10.99
CA TYR A 641 -5.85 18.71 -11.47
C TYR A 641 -5.37 17.27 -11.28
N SER A 642 -4.25 16.93 -11.91
CA SER A 642 -3.70 15.56 -11.85
C SER A 642 -3.27 15.23 -10.43
N LEU A 643 -3.59 14.03 -9.95
CA LEU A 643 -3.20 13.54 -8.62
C LEU A 643 -3.72 14.38 -7.43
N GLU A 644 -4.75 15.22 -7.62
CA GLU A 644 -5.36 16.06 -6.56
C GLU A 644 -5.65 15.29 -5.27
N SER A 645 -6.30 14.13 -5.36
CA SER A 645 -6.64 13.33 -4.18
C SER A 645 -5.40 12.81 -3.44
N ASN A 646 -4.32 12.49 -4.15
CA ASN A 646 -3.05 12.09 -3.54
C ASN A 646 -2.43 13.28 -2.78
N LEU A 647 -2.39 14.45 -3.42
CA LEU A 647 -1.84 15.65 -2.81
C LEU A 647 -2.63 16.07 -1.56
N HIS A 648 -3.97 16.01 -1.60
CA HIS A 648 -4.79 16.36 -0.44
C HIS A 648 -4.54 15.43 0.75
N VAL A 649 -4.37 14.13 0.51
CA VAL A 649 -4.02 13.17 1.57
C VAL A 649 -2.68 13.54 2.19
N ARG A 650 -1.66 13.81 1.36
CA ARG A 650 -0.31 14.19 1.83
C ARG A 650 -0.31 15.54 2.57
N ALA A 651 -1.01 16.55 2.06
CA ALA A 651 -1.12 17.86 2.70
C ALA A 651 -1.88 17.81 4.03
N SER A 652 -2.94 17.00 4.13
CA SER A 652 -3.67 16.77 5.39
C SER A 652 -2.76 16.08 6.42
N ALA A 653 -2.04 15.03 6.00
CA ALA A 653 -1.09 14.37 6.88
C ALA A 653 0.06 15.27 7.34
N ALA A 654 0.55 16.15 6.46
CA ALA A 654 1.57 17.14 6.81
C ALA A 654 1.06 18.12 7.87
N LEU A 655 -0.17 18.64 7.72
CA LEU A 655 -0.82 19.50 8.72
C LEU A 655 -0.99 18.80 10.07
N ASP A 656 -1.47 17.56 10.08
CA ASP A 656 -1.66 16.76 11.30
C ASP A 656 -0.35 16.52 12.08
N ALA A 657 0.79 16.59 11.39
CA ALA A 657 2.11 16.32 11.94
C ALA A 657 2.90 17.59 12.33
N LEU A 658 2.45 18.80 11.95
CA LEU A 658 3.15 20.07 12.24
C LEU A 658 3.48 20.28 13.72
N ASP A 659 2.57 19.90 14.60
CA ASP A 659 2.73 20.06 16.06
C ASP A 659 3.35 18.83 16.73
N LYS A 660 3.41 17.70 16.02
CA LYS A 660 3.88 16.41 16.55
C LYS A 660 5.31 16.06 16.12
N ARG A 661 5.82 16.70 15.06
CA ARG A 661 7.14 16.43 14.48
C ARG A 661 7.96 17.72 14.35
N GLN A 662 9.26 17.55 14.11
CA GLN A 662 10.18 18.63 13.77
C GLN A 662 10.47 18.71 12.26
N LYS A 663 10.30 17.61 11.52
CA LYS A 663 10.51 17.49 10.06
C LYS A 663 9.47 16.52 9.45
N LEU A 664 9.19 16.68 8.15
CA LEU A 664 8.22 15.88 7.36
C LEU A 664 8.86 15.20 6.17
#